data_AF-A0A520DES7-F1
#
_entry.id   AF-A0A520DES7-F1
#
_cell.length_a   1.000
_cell.length_b   1.000
_cell.length_c   1.000
_cell.angle_alpha   90.00
_cell.angle_beta   90.00
_cell.angle_gamma   90.00
#
_symmetry.space_group_name_H-M   'P 1'
#
loop_
_entity.id
_entity.type
_entity.pdbx_description
1 polymer ?
#
loop_
_entity_poly.entity_id
_entity_poly.type
_entity_poly.pdbx_seq_one_letter_code
_entity_poly.pdbx_strand_id
1 'polypeptide(L)'
;MNVWAVLDQFSQLVDKHLQRLHPHHLQQPGDGGIGLVLVELGDGWVAQQLGIRHLTGERRIDAADPLRQQLLVVDVRLQHALQQRLEFLVGQRLLHVATQALGKALQCLSPLLFFLTALRCASQAQKMGQGVGGWGTRPHLSAEQTQVENGGRGRPIQRQGRVSGSGDGQNYVTDIGKTAGITATGNLSLDAAKDIVNLGANVSAGGNAALKAGGAITFDTIENKTTDTTRGAYRQDGGSGTTTTTITRVEQVKSGLASGGNLTMSSGKDITLAGTDTKVGGNADLSAGGNLNILARENTTNTSTTSQASGIGMGGALYGTSKTTTDSLAVRNVGSTFEVGGNASLAAKNDLTIQGSTVDVAGKGAISANNVNVLAGRNYDETNTTTTSASIGKVVNGGTQNTGGSSSGAQASAGKGVASASAGAEASTGSTSSGGLQLSAVDVTTSKTTDLKNVGSSLNFGGDLTVDAKQDVNLVGSKVNAGGNATVNAQNINVIAAKDVATSSTTTTSTAVGLMASSQSNAGASADASANANSATGASGKGVGLPSADAQANAQASAGVENKLDYLQTSTTTKDTLDIRHQGSGITSGGNTTLNAANTLNVQGSQVGAGGDVNVSAKNMTFGAVNDVSETRTSSSTTSVGQYQSGKVGVTAGASAETGLKPKAEASANASASLEMGFYGSNTQTRTVEGSTTAVTSGITAGGNVNRTASGGITDVGTQIGAGGNLNQSAATITSKAAANTTYTSSSTETNTGKLGGFAEASAGVSASASADGKAKVENSSGAGAGVRVTYENQQDSSRSASSNAVVSSVKVGGNVNSTSSGKTSLEGTNIAAGRDVTLGAGSLDYSAAKNTASSSGDKTQAGASVGVDIANKSVSVGANYDNGKQSASSSTAVVGGIQSGGNVTVNTAGDARFEGTKVDAGGAAAINAGGNVAFDAAKNTATSKDTAIGASADVTVGKKGGGGGSKSSKGFEVEGSYQQSTASSSDAVAGSITSGGPLSVNAGGNATFTGTALSSGGDASVKAGGNVAFDAARSTSSTQDFGVAGSLGGSTSSTTKGGTGAAGGTGSTTKSTEGSVGLSGNYGQSASDTAQGASVRSGGNVTIGSGGNTTLEGTQVKAGGAVAVGAGGAVVMKDAVSTSSSMEVGGSLAGTASKESTTPARPATGTPTTPVATPAAPTPTGTSAAAEQPATTKEISGTAKFLMDSDRTTQGTTLQGGNGVTITSGQPAR
;
A
#
# COMPACT_ATOMS: atom_id res chain seq x y z
N MET A 1 32.42 -4.71 -39.69
CA MET A 1 32.77 -6.09 -39.29
C MET A 1 33.87 -6.20 -38.22
N ASN A 2 34.75 -5.20 -38.00
CA ASN A 2 35.89 -5.37 -37.07
C ASN A 2 35.64 -4.98 -35.59
N VAL A 3 34.39 -4.65 -35.20
CA VAL A 3 34.06 -4.30 -33.79
C VAL A 3 33.78 -5.54 -32.94
N TRP A 4 33.17 -6.58 -33.51
CA TRP A 4 32.84 -7.83 -32.80
C TRP A 4 34.08 -8.59 -32.32
N ALA A 5 35.17 -8.59 -33.09
CA ALA A 5 36.43 -9.22 -32.69
C ALA A 5 37.09 -8.55 -31.47
N VAL A 6 36.87 -7.24 -31.27
CA VAL A 6 37.39 -6.50 -30.13
C VAL A 6 36.56 -6.76 -28.86
N LEU A 7 35.22 -6.85 -28.98
CA LEU A 7 34.37 -7.23 -27.85
C LEU A 7 34.60 -8.68 -27.39
N ASP A 8 34.78 -9.62 -28.31
CA ASP A 8 35.08 -11.02 -27.96
C ASP A 8 36.42 -11.14 -27.22
N GLN A 9 37.47 -10.46 -27.69
CA GLN A 9 38.75 -10.43 -26.97
C GLN A 9 38.68 -9.73 -25.61
N PHE A 10 37.86 -8.68 -25.45
CA PHE A 10 37.68 -8.02 -24.15
C PHE A 10 36.91 -8.91 -23.17
N SER A 11 35.87 -9.62 -23.62
CA SER A 11 35.11 -10.58 -22.82
C SER A 11 35.99 -11.73 -22.32
N GLN A 12 36.83 -12.30 -23.21
CA GLN A 12 37.75 -13.38 -22.86
C GLN A 12 38.89 -12.93 -21.92
N LEU A 13 39.26 -11.65 -21.93
CA LEU A 13 40.27 -11.10 -21.03
C LEU A 13 39.72 -10.92 -19.60
N VAL A 14 38.48 -10.43 -19.47
CA VAL A 14 37.80 -10.24 -18.18
C VAL A 14 37.55 -11.59 -17.50
N ASP A 15 37.05 -12.59 -18.23
CA ASP A 15 36.76 -13.92 -17.67
C ASP A 15 38.04 -14.64 -17.19
N LYS A 16 39.17 -14.46 -17.89
CA LYS A 16 40.50 -14.95 -17.44
C LYS A 16 41.01 -14.29 -16.17
N HIS A 17 40.60 -13.05 -15.87
CA HIS A 17 41.01 -12.36 -14.65
C HIS A 17 40.13 -12.72 -13.44
N LEU A 18 38.83 -12.96 -13.62
CA LEU A 18 37.96 -13.42 -12.53
C LEU A 18 38.35 -14.83 -12.01
N GLN A 19 38.84 -15.72 -12.88
CA GLN A 19 39.23 -17.09 -12.48
C GLN A 19 40.52 -17.18 -11.64
N ARG A 20 41.21 -16.06 -11.34
CA ARG A 20 42.48 -16.05 -10.59
C ARG A 20 42.41 -15.50 -9.15
N LEU A 21 41.22 -15.21 -8.63
CA LEU A 21 41.04 -14.69 -7.27
C LEU A 21 40.10 -15.59 -6.45
N HIS A 22 40.66 -16.55 -5.71
CA HIS A 22 40.09 -17.12 -4.47
C HIS A 22 41.23 -17.62 -3.57
N PRO A 23 41.26 -17.27 -2.27
CA PRO A 23 42.28 -17.74 -1.33
C PRO A 23 41.90 -19.03 -0.60
N HIS A 24 42.94 -19.59 0.02
CA HIS A 24 43.04 -20.85 0.77
C HIS A 24 41.96 -21.25 1.79
N HIS A 25 41.80 -22.59 1.89
CA HIS A 25 41.45 -23.42 3.05
C HIS A 25 40.13 -23.21 3.81
N LEU A 26 39.20 -24.18 3.64
CA LEU A 26 38.48 -24.85 4.72
C LEU A 26 38.06 -26.27 4.30
N GLN A 27 37.89 -27.18 5.28
CA GLN A 27 37.86 -28.64 5.10
C GLN A 27 36.50 -29.19 4.59
N GLN A 28 36.51 -30.23 3.76
CA GLN A 28 35.32 -31.06 3.47
C GLN A 28 34.92 -31.93 4.67
N PRO A 29 33.66 -32.40 4.73
CA PRO A 29 33.44 -33.84 4.55
C PRO A 29 32.16 -34.27 3.80
N GLY A 30 32.24 -35.40 3.10
CA GLY A 30 31.16 -36.41 3.06
C GLY A 30 30.20 -36.41 1.86
N ASP A 31 30.41 -37.33 0.91
CA ASP A 31 29.42 -37.68 -0.12
C ASP A 31 28.17 -38.36 0.48
N GLY A 32 27.00 -38.00 -0.04
CA GLY A 32 25.71 -38.60 0.31
C GLY A 32 24.64 -38.26 -0.73
N GLY A 33 24.63 -38.99 -1.85
CA GLY A 33 23.72 -38.71 -2.97
C GLY A 33 22.26 -39.06 -2.67
N ILE A 34 21.33 -38.18 -3.07
CA ILE A 34 19.88 -38.42 -3.07
C ILE A 34 19.38 -38.28 -4.51
N GLY A 35 18.99 -39.39 -5.12
CA GLY A 35 18.36 -39.39 -6.44
C GLY A 35 16.86 -39.15 -6.34
N LEU A 36 16.33 -38.17 -7.09
CA LEU A 36 14.90 -37.94 -7.22
C LEU A 36 14.39 -38.67 -8.47
N VAL A 37 13.51 -39.67 -8.29
CA VAL A 37 12.83 -40.35 -9.41
C VAL A 37 11.45 -39.72 -9.58
N LEU A 38 11.24 -39.10 -10.74
CA LEU A 38 9.94 -38.58 -11.17
C LEU A 38 9.21 -39.70 -11.93
N VAL A 39 7.98 -40.04 -11.51
CA VAL A 39 7.10 -40.97 -12.23
C VAL A 39 5.94 -40.18 -12.81
N GLU A 40 5.75 -40.31 -14.12
CA GLU A 40 4.73 -39.62 -14.89
C GLU A 40 3.44 -40.46 -14.96
N LEU A 41 2.32 -39.86 -14.56
CA LEU A 41 0.96 -40.30 -14.88
C LEU A 41 0.17 -39.06 -15.33
N GLY A 42 -0.73 -39.26 -16.29
CA GLY A 42 -1.23 -38.20 -17.17
C GLY A 42 -1.79 -36.95 -16.49
N ASP A 43 -1.43 -35.80 -17.08
CA ASP A 43 -2.07 -34.49 -16.94
C ASP A 43 -2.14 -33.85 -15.53
N GLY A 44 -1.17 -34.12 -14.65
CA GLY A 44 -0.90 -33.21 -13.52
C GLY A 44 0.08 -33.69 -12.44
N TRP A 45 1.00 -32.83 -12.02
CA TRP A 45 1.87 -33.07 -10.86
C TRP A 45 1.21 -32.60 -9.56
N VAL A 46 1.01 -33.50 -8.60
CA VAL A 46 0.55 -33.17 -7.23
C VAL A 46 1.56 -33.66 -6.21
N ALA A 47 2.12 -32.75 -5.41
CA ALA A 47 2.98 -33.09 -4.29
C ALA A 47 2.13 -33.37 -3.04
N GLN A 48 2.05 -34.63 -2.62
CA GLN A 48 1.34 -35.04 -1.39
C GLN A 48 2.32 -35.34 -0.26
N GLN A 49 2.14 -34.69 0.89
CA GLN A 49 3.05 -34.80 2.03
C GLN A 49 2.70 -36.01 2.91
N LEU A 50 3.55 -37.04 2.89
CA LEU A 50 3.46 -38.20 3.78
C LEU A 50 4.39 -38.03 4.98
N GLY A 51 3.82 -37.83 6.17
CA GLY A 51 4.57 -37.76 7.43
C GLY A 51 4.87 -39.15 8.01
N ILE A 52 5.99 -39.29 8.72
CA ILE A 52 6.36 -40.52 9.45
C ILE A 52 6.63 -40.19 10.93
N ARG A 53 6.25 -41.14 11.80
CA ARG A 53 6.29 -41.03 13.27
C ARG A 53 7.62 -41.55 13.86
N HIS A 54 7.99 -40.96 15.00
CA HIS A 54 8.69 -41.54 16.17
C HIS A 54 9.76 -42.64 16.03
N LEU A 55 10.89 -42.42 16.72
CA LEU A 55 11.47 -43.27 17.78
C LEU A 55 12.42 -42.39 18.64
N THR A 56 11.97 -41.92 19.82
CA THR A 56 12.25 -42.42 21.19
C THR A 56 13.57 -41.94 21.83
N GLY A 57 13.45 -41.27 22.99
CA GLY A 57 14.56 -40.88 23.88
C GLY A 57 14.06 -39.91 24.97
N GLU A 58 13.87 -40.39 26.20
CA GLU A 58 13.18 -39.66 27.28
C GLU A 58 14.08 -38.71 28.09
N ARG A 59 13.55 -37.54 28.46
CA ARG A 59 13.40 -37.13 29.88
C ARG A 59 12.47 -35.92 30.05
N ARG A 60 11.67 -35.93 31.13
CA ARG A 60 10.73 -34.86 31.52
C ARG A 60 11.43 -33.69 32.21
N ILE A 61 10.86 -32.49 32.09
CA ILE A 61 10.72 -31.43 33.13
C ILE A 61 9.61 -30.47 32.66
N ASP A 62 8.88 -29.87 33.61
CA ASP A 62 7.61 -29.15 33.41
C ASP A 62 7.73 -27.68 32.95
N ALA A 63 6.56 -27.06 32.73
CA ALA A 63 6.31 -25.84 31.96
C ALA A 63 6.75 -24.49 32.57
N ALA A 64 7.17 -23.55 31.70
CA ALA A 64 6.79 -22.12 31.73
C ALA A 64 7.23 -21.37 30.44
N ASP A 65 6.52 -20.26 30.15
CA ASP A 65 6.89 -19.08 29.35
C ASP A 65 6.78 -19.10 27.78
N PRO A 66 6.27 -18.01 27.12
CA PRO A 66 5.86 -18.04 25.71
C PRO A 66 6.82 -17.31 24.74
N LEU A 67 7.81 -18.02 24.18
CA LEU A 67 8.68 -17.50 23.11
C LEU A 67 8.70 -18.41 21.86
N ARG A 68 7.63 -18.37 21.05
CA ARG A 68 7.59 -18.97 19.70
C ARG A 68 6.88 -18.09 18.65
N GLN A 69 7.52 -16.98 18.27
CA GLN A 69 7.28 -16.30 16.98
C GLN A 69 8.58 -15.77 16.31
N GLN A 70 9.72 -16.42 16.52
CA GLN A 70 10.97 -16.10 15.79
C GLN A 70 11.77 -17.35 15.40
N LEU A 71 11.23 -18.21 14.53
CA LEU A 71 12.06 -19.17 13.78
C LEU A 71 11.40 -19.70 12.49
N LEU A 72 11.00 -18.80 11.59
CA LEU A 72 10.55 -19.17 10.23
C LEU A 72 10.92 -18.12 9.16
N VAL A 73 12.17 -17.62 9.18
CA VAL A 73 12.65 -16.56 8.25
C VAL A 73 13.98 -16.93 7.57
N VAL A 74 14.63 -18.04 7.93
CA VAL A 74 15.96 -18.40 7.39
C VAL A 74 15.88 -19.19 6.08
N ASP A 75 14.83 -20.00 5.86
CA ASP A 75 14.80 -20.99 4.76
C ASP A 75 14.09 -20.52 3.47
N VAL A 76 13.88 -19.21 3.30
CA VAL A 76 13.31 -18.61 2.06
C VAL A 76 14.39 -17.89 1.24
N ARG A 77 15.50 -17.48 1.87
CA ARG A 77 16.58 -16.74 1.19
C ARG A 77 17.42 -17.61 0.27
N LEU A 78 17.61 -18.89 0.61
CA LEU A 78 18.44 -19.81 -0.18
C LEU A 78 17.70 -20.30 -1.45
N GLN A 79 16.39 -20.59 -1.36
CA GLN A 79 15.57 -20.93 -2.53
C GLN A 79 15.48 -19.78 -3.53
N HIS A 80 15.21 -18.53 -3.10
CA HIS A 80 15.16 -17.39 -4.02
C HIS A 80 16.48 -17.14 -4.76
N ALA A 81 17.64 -17.27 -4.08
CA ALA A 81 18.95 -17.08 -4.70
C ALA A 81 19.27 -18.17 -5.76
N LEU A 82 18.81 -19.41 -5.53
CA LEU A 82 18.95 -20.51 -6.49
C LEU A 82 17.99 -20.37 -7.68
N GLN A 83 16.74 -19.94 -7.44
CA GLN A 83 15.75 -19.67 -8.49
C GLN A 83 16.26 -18.59 -9.46
N GLN A 84 16.78 -17.46 -8.92
CA GLN A 84 17.32 -16.35 -9.71
C GLN A 84 18.54 -16.76 -10.56
N ARG A 85 19.43 -17.62 -10.04
CA ARG A 85 20.55 -18.15 -10.83
C ARG A 85 20.09 -19.08 -11.95
N LEU A 86 19.03 -19.86 -11.73
CA LEU A 86 18.51 -20.77 -12.76
C LEU A 86 17.84 -19.99 -13.90
N GLU A 87 17.02 -18.98 -13.58
CA GLU A 87 16.37 -18.12 -14.58
C GLU A 87 17.38 -17.29 -15.39
N PHE A 88 18.45 -16.79 -14.75
CA PHE A 88 19.53 -16.07 -15.45
C PHE A 88 20.26 -16.95 -16.49
N LEU A 89 20.57 -18.21 -16.14
CA LEU A 89 21.19 -19.18 -17.06
C LEU A 89 20.24 -19.64 -18.18
N VAL A 90 18.94 -19.79 -17.90
CA VAL A 90 17.93 -20.12 -18.91
C VAL A 90 17.71 -18.95 -19.89
N GLY A 91 17.66 -17.72 -19.38
CA GLY A 91 17.56 -16.50 -20.19
C GLY A 91 18.74 -16.32 -21.14
N GLN A 92 19.98 -16.55 -20.68
CA GLN A 92 21.16 -16.49 -21.55
C GLN A 92 21.12 -17.55 -22.67
N ARG A 93 20.66 -18.77 -22.39
CA ARG A 93 20.51 -19.81 -23.43
C ARG A 93 19.42 -19.50 -24.45
N LEU A 94 18.28 -18.96 -24.02
CA LEU A 94 17.22 -18.51 -24.92
C LEU A 94 17.67 -17.38 -25.84
N LEU A 95 18.41 -16.39 -25.32
CA LEU A 95 18.96 -15.29 -26.12
C LEU A 95 19.98 -15.77 -27.17
N HIS A 96 20.78 -16.79 -26.84
CA HIS A 96 21.73 -17.43 -27.76
C HIS A 96 21.03 -18.23 -28.88
N VAL A 97 19.92 -18.92 -28.56
CA VAL A 97 19.13 -19.66 -29.56
C VAL A 97 18.34 -18.70 -30.47
N ALA A 98 17.78 -17.62 -29.92
CA ALA A 98 17.08 -16.60 -30.70
C ALA A 98 18.01 -15.87 -31.69
N THR A 99 19.25 -15.56 -31.30
CA THR A 99 20.24 -14.94 -32.21
C THR A 99 20.71 -15.90 -33.32
N GLN A 100 20.86 -17.20 -33.04
CA GLN A 100 21.14 -18.21 -34.08
C GLN A 100 19.96 -18.41 -35.05
N ALA A 101 18.72 -18.29 -34.57
CA ALA A 101 17.52 -18.35 -35.42
C ALA A 101 17.41 -17.16 -36.38
N LEU A 102 17.62 -15.92 -35.89
CA LEU A 102 17.66 -14.73 -36.75
C LEU A 102 18.79 -14.79 -37.78
N GLY A 103 19.97 -15.30 -37.41
CA GLY A 103 21.11 -15.44 -38.33
C GLY A 103 20.83 -16.36 -39.51
N LYS A 104 20.06 -17.44 -39.32
CA LYS A 104 19.63 -18.33 -40.41
C LYS A 104 18.45 -17.79 -41.22
N ALA A 105 17.53 -17.04 -40.60
CA ALA A 105 16.42 -16.43 -41.31
C ALA A 105 16.86 -15.36 -42.34
N LEU A 106 17.95 -14.64 -42.07
CA LEU A 106 18.48 -13.61 -42.97
C LEU A 106 19.28 -14.14 -44.18
N GLN A 107 19.59 -15.43 -44.26
CA GLN A 107 20.31 -16.01 -45.40
C GLN A 107 19.40 -16.55 -46.52
N CYS A 108 18.08 -16.60 -46.30
CA CYS A 108 17.11 -17.12 -47.27
C CYS A 108 16.24 -16.02 -47.91
N LEU A 109 16.84 -14.93 -48.41
CA LEU A 109 16.13 -13.93 -49.23
C LEU A 109 17.06 -13.23 -50.24
N SER A 110 17.21 -13.84 -51.42
CA SER A 110 17.49 -13.13 -52.68
C SER A 110 16.88 -13.93 -53.84
N PRO A 111 16.33 -13.29 -54.89
CA PRO A 111 15.32 -13.92 -55.74
C PRO A 111 15.84 -14.37 -57.10
N LEU A 112 15.27 -15.44 -57.68
CA LEU A 112 15.22 -15.63 -59.14
C LEU A 112 14.11 -16.61 -59.59
N LEU A 113 13.58 -16.34 -60.79
CA LEU A 113 12.76 -17.18 -61.69
C LEU A 113 11.29 -17.52 -61.36
N PHE A 114 10.42 -16.79 -62.05
CA PHE A 114 9.08 -17.20 -62.50
C PHE A 114 9.21 -18.03 -63.81
N PHE A 115 8.55 -19.19 -63.94
CA PHE A 115 7.72 -19.63 -65.10
C PHE A 115 7.43 -21.16 -65.14
N LEU A 116 6.18 -21.54 -65.48
CA LEU A 116 5.69 -22.87 -65.94
C LEU A 116 5.89 -24.09 -64.97
N THR A 117 4.98 -25.06 -64.79
CA THR A 117 3.99 -25.67 -65.70
C THR A 117 2.79 -26.30 -64.93
N ALA A 118 1.72 -26.62 -65.66
CA ALA A 118 0.37 -26.98 -65.22
C ALA A 118 0.08 -28.46 -64.80
N LEU A 119 -1.15 -28.63 -64.29
CA LEU A 119 -2.17 -29.67 -64.62
C LEU A 119 -2.43 -30.89 -63.69
N ARG A 120 -3.75 -31.07 -63.39
CA ARG A 120 -4.49 -32.28 -62.90
C ARG A 120 -4.22 -32.75 -61.46
N CYS A 121 -5.16 -33.42 -60.76
CA CYS A 121 -6.46 -33.98 -61.15
C CYS A 121 -7.55 -33.82 -60.05
N ALA A 122 -8.81 -34.16 -60.38
CA ALA A 122 -9.96 -34.10 -59.48
C ALA A 122 -10.66 -35.46 -59.31
N SER A 123 -11.36 -35.66 -58.18
CA SER A 123 -12.63 -36.43 -58.09
C SER A 123 -13.30 -36.15 -56.72
N GLN A 124 -14.51 -35.59 -56.70
CA GLN A 124 -15.84 -36.25 -56.61
C GLN A 124 -16.34 -36.58 -55.20
N ALA A 125 -17.46 -35.96 -54.83
CA ALA A 125 -18.67 -36.68 -54.39
C ALA A 125 -19.91 -35.74 -54.43
N GLN A 126 -20.81 -35.96 -55.39
CA GLN A 126 -22.19 -35.47 -55.33
C GLN A 126 -23.13 -36.67 -55.22
N LYS A 127 -24.23 -36.51 -54.48
CA LYS A 127 -25.53 -37.09 -54.89
C LYS A 127 -26.68 -36.26 -54.35
N MET A 128 -27.50 -35.73 -55.26
CA MET A 128 -28.79 -35.14 -54.95
C MET A 128 -29.84 -36.24 -54.79
N GLY A 129 -30.88 -35.96 -53.99
CA GLY A 129 -32.17 -36.63 -54.08
C GLY A 129 -33.27 -35.57 -54.09
N GLN A 130 -34.05 -35.49 -55.17
CA GLN A 130 -35.22 -34.59 -55.23
C GLN A 130 -36.42 -35.21 -54.52
N GLY A 131 -37.24 -34.38 -53.90
CA GLY A 131 -38.57 -34.72 -53.41
C GLY A 131 -39.49 -33.50 -53.54
N VAL A 132 -40.40 -33.53 -54.52
CA VAL A 132 -41.41 -32.50 -54.74
C VAL A 132 -42.65 -32.83 -53.93
N GLY A 133 -43.25 -31.86 -53.24
CA GLY A 133 -44.57 -32.06 -52.63
C GLY A 133 -45.09 -30.91 -51.76
N GLY A 134 -46.20 -30.30 -52.20
CA GLY A 134 -47.22 -29.72 -51.31
C GLY A 134 -47.03 -28.28 -50.83
N TRP A 135 -47.62 -27.32 -51.55
CA TRP A 135 -48.09 -26.08 -50.92
C TRP A 135 -49.30 -26.40 -50.02
N GLY A 136 -49.27 -25.94 -48.77
CA GLY A 136 -50.31 -26.19 -47.78
C GLY A 136 -50.49 -25.03 -46.79
N THR A 137 -51.13 -23.95 -47.24
CA THR A 137 -51.59 -22.88 -46.35
C THR A 137 -52.86 -23.31 -45.61
N ARG A 138 -52.80 -23.57 -44.30
CA ARG A 138 -53.97 -23.71 -43.40
C ARG A 138 -53.53 -23.81 -41.92
N PRO A 139 -54.40 -23.46 -40.95
CA PRO A 139 -54.56 -22.08 -40.50
C PRO A 139 -54.10 -21.86 -39.05
N HIS A 140 -54.20 -20.62 -38.56
CA HIS A 140 -54.32 -20.37 -37.12
C HIS A 140 -55.47 -21.22 -36.54
N LEU A 141 -55.17 -22.18 -35.65
CA LEU A 141 -56.20 -22.72 -34.75
C LEU A 141 -56.41 -21.71 -33.61
N SER A 142 -57.40 -20.84 -33.79
CA SER A 142 -58.08 -20.22 -32.65
C SER A 142 -58.98 -21.29 -32.02
N ALA A 143 -58.41 -22.10 -31.13
CA ALA A 143 -59.15 -23.06 -30.33
C ALA A 143 -59.34 -22.51 -28.91
N GLU A 144 -60.55 -22.64 -28.38
CA GLU A 144 -60.95 -22.17 -27.05
C GLU A 144 -60.17 -22.88 -25.91
N GLN A 145 -59.58 -24.04 -26.22
CA GLN A 145 -58.69 -24.81 -25.37
C GLN A 145 -57.68 -25.57 -26.24
N THR A 146 -56.37 -25.39 -26.00
CA THR A 146 -55.31 -26.13 -26.73
C THR A 146 -54.60 -27.09 -25.78
N GLN A 147 -54.79 -28.39 -26.00
CA GLN A 147 -54.03 -29.46 -25.33
C GLN A 147 -53.14 -30.18 -26.33
N VAL A 148 -51.87 -30.39 -25.96
CA VAL A 148 -50.91 -31.19 -26.74
C VAL A 148 -50.48 -32.38 -25.90
N GLU A 149 -51.22 -33.48 -26.00
CA GLU A 149 -50.89 -34.76 -25.37
C GLU A 149 -50.10 -35.65 -26.34
N ASN A 150 -48.92 -36.13 -25.93
CA ASN A 150 -48.08 -37.00 -26.76
C ASN A 150 -48.34 -38.49 -26.44
N GLY A 151 -49.54 -38.97 -26.76
CA GLY A 151 -49.99 -40.32 -26.47
C GLY A 151 -49.16 -41.43 -27.13
N GLY A 152 -48.69 -42.39 -26.32
CA GLY A 152 -48.30 -43.74 -26.77
C GLY A 152 -46.82 -43.99 -27.10
N ARG A 153 -46.01 -42.98 -27.43
CA ARG A 153 -44.54 -43.15 -27.62
C ARG A 153 -43.78 -41.92 -27.13
N GLY A 154 -43.09 -42.04 -25.99
CA GLY A 154 -42.47 -40.93 -25.26
C GLY A 154 -41.39 -40.14 -26.02
N ARG A 155 -41.83 -39.13 -26.79
CA ARG A 155 -41.00 -38.13 -27.48
C ARG A 155 -41.13 -36.77 -26.77
N PRO A 156 -40.05 -35.97 -26.67
CA PRO A 156 -40.10 -34.64 -26.07
C PRO A 156 -40.93 -33.66 -26.90
N ILE A 157 -41.43 -32.60 -26.27
CA ILE A 157 -42.05 -31.45 -26.96
C ILE A 157 -40.93 -30.43 -27.22
N GLN A 158 -40.47 -30.35 -28.47
CA GLN A 158 -39.43 -29.40 -28.88
C GLN A 158 -40.01 -28.30 -29.78
N ARG A 159 -39.57 -27.05 -29.57
CA ARG A 159 -39.81 -25.89 -30.44
C ARG A 159 -38.52 -25.10 -30.62
N GLN A 160 -38.20 -24.79 -31.87
CA GLN A 160 -37.04 -24.00 -32.30
C GLN A 160 -37.38 -23.38 -33.67
N GLY A 161 -36.85 -22.18 -33.95
CA GLY A 161 -36.85 -21.64 -35.32
C GLY A 161 -35.94 -22.46 -36.25
N ARG A 162 -36.09 -22.33 -37.58
CA ARG A 162 -35.09 -22.88 -38.50
C ARG A 162 -33.82 -22.04 -38.38
N VAL A 163 -32.74 -22.64 -37.87
CA VAL A 163 -31.41 -22.01 -37.78
C VAL A 163 -30.51 -22.67 -38.81
N SER A 164 -29.87 -21.88 -39.67
CA SER A 164 -28.84 -22.34 -40.61
C SER A 164 -27.78 -21.27 -40.78
N GLY A 165 -26.50 -21.64 -40.71
CA GLY A 165 -25.39 -20.70 -40.95
C GLY A 165 -24.81 -20.82 -42.36
N SER A 166 -24.32 -19.71 -42.90
CA SER A 166 -23.66 -19.62 -44.20
C SER A 166 -22.46 -18.67 -44.13
N GLY A 167 -21.36 -19.04 -44.79
CA GLY A 167 -20.14 -18.21 -44.88
C GLY A 167 -18.85 -18.95 -44.54
N ASP A 168 -17.78 -18.17 -44.33
CA ASP A 168 -16.43 -18.60 -44.00
C ASP A 168 -15.85 -17.81 -42.79
N GLY A 169 -14.53 -17.84 -42.58
CA GLY A 169 -13.87 -17.12 -41.49
C GLY A 169 -13.71 -15.61 -41.71
N GLN A 170 -14.02 -15.08 -42.90
CA GLN A 170 -13.98 -13.65 -43.22
C GLN A 170 -15.39 -13.04 -43.16
N ASN A 171 -16.41 -13.74 -43.68
CA ASN A 171 -17.80 -13.31 -43.65
C ASN A 171 -18.73 -14.48 -43.29
N TYR A 172 -19.55 -14.35 -42.25
CA TYR A 172 -20.48 -15.38 -41.78
C TYR A 172 -21.79 -14.77 -41.30
N VAL A 173 -22.91 -15.46 -41.52
CA VAL A 173 -24.21 -15.09 -40.96
C VAL A 173 -25.02 -16.33 -40.55
N THR A 174 -25.70 -16.25 -39.40
CA THR A 174 -26.77 -17.17 -39.03
C THR A 174 -28.10 -16.69 -39.61
N ASP A 175 -28.66 -17.44 -40.57
CA ASP A 175 -30.05 -17.27 -40.98
C ASP A 175 -30.98 -17.88 -39.93
N ILE A 176 -31.65 -17.01 -39.16
CA ILE A 176 -32.73 -17.39 -38.24
C ILE A 176 -34.07 -17.15 -38.95
N GLY A 177 -34.77 -18.23 -39.30
CA GLY A 177 -36.14 -18.16 -39.81
C GLY A 177 -37.12 -17.65 -38.75
N LYS A 178 -38.36 -17.31 -39.17
CA LYS A 178 -39.42 -16.85 -38.24
C LYS A 178 -39.47 -17.74 -36.99
N THR A 179 -39.33 -17.13 -35.82
CA THR A 179 -39.34 -17.83 -34.53
C THR A 179 -40.68 -18.53 -34.34
N ALA A 180 -40.64 -19.79 -33.92
CA ALA A 180 -41.84 -20.61 -33.76
C ALA A 180 -42.67 -20.09 -32.57
N GLY A 181 -43.99 -20.20 -32.67
CA GLY A 181 -44.92 -19.78 -31.63
C GLY A 181 -45.87 -20.91 -31.20
N ILE A 182 -46.17 -20.98 -29.91
CA ILE A 182 -47.35 -21.67 -29.38
C ILE A 182 -48.24 -20.59 -28.76
N THR A 183 -49.47 -20.45 -29.26
CA THR A 183 -50.43 -19.46 -28.74
C THR A 183 -51.79 -20.11 -28.52
N ALA A 184 -52.33 -19.99 -27.31
CA ALA A 184 -53.72 -20.32 -26.98
C ALA A 184 -54.45 -19.04 -26.54
N THR A 185 -55.68 -18.83 -27.02
CA THR A 185 -56.51 -17.68 -26.61
C THR A 185 -57.11 -17.89 -25.22
N GLY A 186 -57.45 -19.14 -24.88
CA GLY A 186 -57.81 -19.58 -23.53
C GLY A 186 -56.62 -20.19 -22.80
N ASN A 187 -56.86 -21.33 -22.14
CA ASN A 187 -55.82 -22.06 -21.41
C ASN A 187 -54.90 -22.85 -22.35
N LEU A 188 -53.61 -22.92 -22.00
CA LEU A 188 -52.61 -23.77 -22.64
C LEU A 188 -52.22 -24.93 -21.71
N SER A 189 -52.22 -26.16 -22.22
CA SER A 189 -51.66 -27.32 -21.51
C SER A 189 -50.64 -28.07 -22.38
N LEU A 190 -49.44 -28.24 -21.85
CA LEU A 190 -48.36 -29.06 -22.42
C LEU A 190 -48.00 -30.16 -21.41
N ASP A 191 -48.35 -31.42 -21.68
CA ASP A 191 -47.95 -32.58 -20.87
C ASP A 191 -47.05 -33.52 -21.68
N ALA A 192 -45.78 -33.60 -21.27
CA ALA A 192 -44.74 -34.39 -21.93
C ALA A 192 -44.25 -35.51 -21.02
N ALA A 193 -44.27 -36.75 -21.50
CA ALA A 193 -43.68 -37.89 -20.80
C ALA A 193 -42.14 -37.81 -20.64
N LYS A 194 -41.49 -36.91 -21.40
CA LYS A 194 -40.07 -36.55 -21.27
C LYS A 194 -39.98 -35.03 -21.09
N ASP A 195 -39.24 -34.35 -21.96
CA ASP A 195 -38.85 -32.96 -21.79
C ASP A 195 -39.75 -32.00 -22.58
N ILE A 196 -39.89 -30.76 -22.08
CA ILE A 196 -40.41 -29.61 -22.82
C ILE A 196 -39.23 -28.68 -23.09
N VAL A 197 -38.93 -28.40 -24.36
CA VAL A 197 -37.77 -27.61 -24.78
C VAL A 197 -38.20 -26.52 -25.76
N ASN A 198 -37.93 -25.26 -25.41
CA ASN A 198 -38.26 -24.07 -26.19
C ASN A 198 -36.99 -23.22 -26.39
N LEU A 199 -36.54 -23.10 -27.64
CA LEU A 199 -35.30 -22.40 -28.00
C LEU A 199 -35.63 -21.19 -28.88
N GLY A 200 -35.37 -19.98 -28.38
CA GLY A 200 -35.63 -18.70 -29.05
C GLY A 200 -37.07 -18.52 -29.56
N ALA A 201 -38.04 -19.15 -28.92
CA ALA A 201 -39.42 -19.25 -29.38
C ALA A 201 -40.41 -18.68 -28.33
N ASN A 202 -41.62 -18.34 -28.77
CA ASN A 202 -42.62 -17.71 -27.89
C ASN A 202 -43.77 -18.68 -27.55
N VAL A 203 -44.06 -18.82 -26.26
CA VAL A 203 -45.19 -19.60 -25.73
C VAL A 203 -46.15 -18.63 -25.03
N SER A 204 -47.43 -18.65 -25.38
CA SER A 204 -48.43 -17.71 -24.85
C SER A 204 -49.79 -18.36 -24.60
N ALA A 205 -50.40 -18.03 -23.45
CA ALA A 205 -51.77 -18.38 -23.10
C ALA A 205 -52.53 -17.11 -22.68
N GLY A 206 -53.73 -16.89 -23.23
CA GLY A 206 -54.61 -15.80 -22.78
C GLY A 206 -55.24 -16.07 -21.41
N GLY A 207 -55.44 -17.36 -21.08
CA GLY A 207 -55.77 -17.84 -19.74
C GLY A 207 -54.55 -18.39 -19.00
N ASN A 208 -54.76 -19.50 -18.29
CA ASN A 208 -53.71 -20.20 -17.54
C ASN A 208 -52.76 -20.98 -18.48
N ALA A 209 -51.49 -21.10 -18.10
CA ALA A 209 -50.52 -21.96 -18.75
C ALA A 209 -50.06 -23.09 -17.80
N ALA A 210 -50.24 -24.34 -18.19
CA ALA A 210 -49.77 -25.51 -17.46
C ALA A 210 -48.74 -26.28 -18.29
N LEU A 211 -47.51 -26.40 -17.77
CA LEU A 211 -46.40 -27.09 -18.41
C LEU A 211 -45.93 -28.23 -17.49
N LYS A 212 -46.02 -29.46 -17.96
CA LYS A 212 -45.69 -30.67 -17.19
C LYS A 212 -44.76 -31.57 -17.98
N ALA A 213 -43.66 -31.97 -17.36
CA ALA A 213 -42.62 -32.80 -17.96
C ALA A 213 -42.22 -33.94 -17.02
N GLY A 214 -42.22 -35.18 -17.52
CA GLY A 214 -41.59 -36.31 -16.80
C GLY A 214 -40.06 -36.21 -16.77
N GLY A 215 -39.48 -35.47 -17.71
CA GLY A 215 -38.09 -35.04 -17.76
C GLY A 215 -37.94 -33.58 -17.32
N ALA A 216 -37.17 -32.78 -18.07
CA ALA A 216 -36.89 -31.37 -17.79
C ALA A 216 -37.84 -30.40 -18.52
N ILE A 217 -37.94 -29.16 -18.02
CA ILE A 217 -38.53 -28.02 -18.76
C ILE A 217 -37.44 -26.98 -19.01
N THR A 218 -37.13 -26.69 -20.27
CA THR A 218 -36.04 -25.78 -20.65
C THR A 218 -36.53 -24.73 -21.63
N PHE A 219 -36.41 -23.47 -21.24
CA PHE A 219 -36.47 -22.31 -22.12
C PHE A 219 -35.06 -21.73 -22.23
N ASP A 220 -34.58 -21.52 -23.46
CA ASP A 220 -33.21 -21.08 -23.74
C ASP A 220 -33.15 -20.17 -24.98
N THR A 221 -31.98 -19.59 -25.24
CA THR A 221 -31.76 -18.68 -26.36
C THR A 221 -31.45 -19.42 -27.68
N ILE A 222 -31.48 -18.68 -28.79
CA ILE A 222 -30.78 -19.05 -30.04
C ILE A 222 -29.61 -18.10 -30.23
N GLU A 223 -28.44 -18.64 -30.56
CA GLU A 223 -27.26 -17.83 -30.90
C GLU A 223 -27.31 -17.34 -32.35
N ASN A 224 -27.45 -16.02 -32.51
CA ASN A 224 -27.29 -15.32 -33.78
C ASN A 224 -25.82 -14.92 -33.96
N LYS A 225 -25.11 -15.52 -34.92
CA LYS A 225 -23.69 -15.23 -35.17
C LYS A 225 -23.53 -14.45 -36.47
N THR A 226 -22.78 -13.35 -36.40
CA THR A 226 -22.30 -12.62 -37.57
C THR A 226 -20.78 -12.48 -37.52
N THR A 227 -20.14 -12.55 -38.69
CA THR A 227 -18.74 -12.19 -38.87
C THR A 227 -18.64 -11.29 -40.10
N ASP A 228 -18.03 -10.12 -39.95
CA ASP A 228 -17.83 -9.13 -41.00
C ASP A 228 -16.35 -8.75 -41.09
N THR A 229 -15.75 -8.76 -42.28
CA THR A 229 -14.38 -8.28 -42.52
C THR A 229 -14.37 -7.05 -43.41
N THR A 230 -13.94 -5.92 -42.85
CA THR A 230 -13.75 -4.65 -43.58
C THR A 230 -12.27 -4.40 -43.85
N ARG A 231 -11.97 -3.77 -44.99
CA ARG A 231 -10.61 -3.43 -45.43
C ARG A 231 -10.60 -1.99 -45.93
N GLY A 232 -9.65 -1.19 -45.47
CA GLY A 232 -9.52 0.22 -45.83
C GLY A 232 -8.07 0.62 -46.08
N ALA A 233 -7.89 1.71 -46.81
CA ALA A 233 -6.61 2.40 -46.93
C ALA A 233 -6.73 3.78 -46.29
N TYR A 234 -5.68 4.24 -45.61
CA TYR A 234 -5.63 5.55 -44.96
C TYR A 234 -4.32 6.28 -45.30
N ARG A 235 -4.36 7.60 -45.15
CA ARG A 235 -3.15 8.44 -45.16
C ARG A 235 -2.84 8.86 -43.73
N GLN A 236 -1.57 8.79 -43.39
CA GLN A 236 -1.01 9.31 -42.14
C GLN A 236 -0.01 10.41 -42.52
N ASP A 237 0.33 11.30 -41.60
CA ASP A 237 1.30 12.36 -41.91
C ASP A 237 2.65 11.74 -42.32
N GLY A 238 3.14 12.09 -43.51
CA GLY A 238 4.31 11.48 -44.14
C GLY A 238 4.13 10.05 -44.73
N GLY A 239 2.95 9.42 -44.68
CA GLY A 239 2.82 8.01 -45.07
C GLY A 239 1.46 7.50 -45.55
N SER A 240 1.44 6.26 -46.02
CA SER A 240 0.22 5.55 -46.41
C SER A 240 0.13 4.20 -45.69
N GLY A 241 -1.11 3.79 -45.40
CA GLY A 241 -1.37 2.57 -44.67
C GLY A 241 -2.63 1.84 -45.08
N THR A 242 -2.74 0.61 -44.59
CA THR A 242 -3.89 -0.28 -44.77
C THR A 242 -4.38 -0.78 -43.43
N THR A 243 -5.69 -0.90 -43.27
CA THR A 243 -6.34 -1.45 -42.08
C THR A 243 -7.26 -2.58 -42.51
N THR A 244 -7.19 -3.71 -41.80
CA THR A 244 -8.17 -4.80 -41.90
C THR A 244 -8.79 -4.99 -40.52
N THR A 245 -10.12 -4.95 -40.45
CA THR A 245 -10.89 -5.14 -39.21
C THR A 245 -11.91 -6.24 -39.43
N THR A 246 -11.77 -7.33 -38.68
CA THR A 246 -12.72 -8.45 -38.64
C THR A 246 -13.47 -8.41 -37.31
N ILE A 247 -14.79 -8.34 -37.35
CA ILE A 247 -15.64 -8.37 -36.15
C ILE A 247 -16.51 -9.62 -36.20
N THR A 248 -16.50 -10.42 -35.15
CA THR A 248 -17.43 -11.54 -34.94
C THR A 248 -18.33 -11.22 -33.75
N ARG A 249 -19.64 -11.25 -33.93
CA ARG A 249 -20.64 -11.08 -32.87
C ARG A 249 -21.43 -12.36 -32.66
N VAL A 250 -21.78 -12.66 -31.43
CA VAL A 250 -22.81 -13.64 -31.06
C VAL A 250 -23.84 -12.92 -30.20
N GLU A 251 -25.08 -12.86 -30.67
CA GLU A 251 -26.21 -12.26 -29.98
C GLU A 251 -27.22 -13.34 -29.56
N GLN A 252 -27.72 -13.24 -28.34
CA GLN A 252 -28.61 -14.21 -27.72
C GLN A 252 -30.07 -13.82 -27.99
N VAL A 253 -30.74 -14.55 -28.89
CA VAL A 253 -32.17 -14.37 -29.17
C VAL A 253 -32.99 -15.06 -28.10
N LYS A 254 -33.66 -14.28 -27.26
CA LYS A 254 -34.43 -14.74 -26.09
C LYS A 254 -35.61 -15.65 -26.44
N SER A 255 -35.97 -16.52 -25.48
CA SER A 255 -37.27 -17.20 -25.44
C SER A 255 -38.32 -16.35 -24.71
N GLY A 256 -39.60 -16.52 -25.04
CA GLY A 256 -40.71 -15.85 -24.35
C GLY A 256 -41.73 -16.84 -23.79
N LEU A 257 -42.23 -16.57 -22.58
CA LEU A 257 -43.32 -17.32 -21.93
C LEU A 257 -44.35 -16.36 -21.31
N ALA A 258 -45.59 -16.37 -21.81
CA ALA A 258 -46.66 -15.49 -21.33
C ALA A 258 -47.91 -16.27 -20.88
N SER A 259 -48.49 -15.88 -19.76
CA SER A 259 -49.81 -16.35 -19.31
C SER A 259 -50.64 -15.18 -18.80
N GLY A 260 -51.85 -15.00 -19.33
CA GLY A 260 -52.80 -13.98 -18.83
C GLY A 260 -53.40 -14.33 -17.47
N GLY A 261 -53.50 -15.63 -17.17
CA GLY A 261 -53.87 -16.17 -15.86
C GLY A 261 -52.65 -16.67 -15.08
N ASN A 262 -52.81 -17.83 -14.41
CA ASN A 262 -51.76 -18.47 -13.63
C ASN A 262 -50.79 -19.27 -14.51
N LEU A 263 -49.53 -19.36 -14.09
CA LEU A 263 -48.52 -20.27 -14.64
C LEU A 263 -48.26 -21.42 -13.67
N THR A 264 -48.29 -22.66 -14.15
CA THR A 264 -47.82 -23.84 -13.41
C THR A 264 -46.79 -24.59 -14.23
N MET A 265 -45.61 -24.84 -13.65
CA MET A 265 -44.55 -25.64 -14.27
C MET A 265 -44.16 -26.78 -13.33
N SER A 266 -44.31 -28.03 -13.78
CA SER A 266 -43.97 -29.22 -12.99
C SER A 266 -43.02 -30.13 -13.76
N SER A 267 -41.83 -30.34 -13.24
CA SER A 267 -40.75 -31.10 -13.87
C SER A 267 -40.33 -32.29 -13.02
N GLY A 268 -40.17 -33.47 -13.62
CA GLY A 268 -39.56 -34.63 -12.98
C GLY A 268 -38.06 -34.45 -12.72
N LYS A 269 -37.43 -33.48 -13.40
CA LYS A 269 -36.03 -33.07 -13.25
C LYS A 269 -35.95 -31.54 -13.07
N ASP A 270 -35.13 -30.88 -13.88
CA ASP A 270 -34.84 -29.46 -13.75
C ASP A 270 -35.90 -28.60 -14.47
N ILE A 271 -36.07 -27.37 -13.99
CA ILE A 271 -36.70 -26.27 -14.73
C ILE A 271 -35.61 -25.24 -15.00
N THR A 272 -35.42 -24.84 -16.26
CA THR A 272 -34.42 -23.83 -16.65
C THR A 272 -35.05 -22.76 -17.53
N LEU A 273 -34.89 -21.50 -17.13
CA LEU A 273 -35.28 -20.29 -17.84
C LEU A 273 -34.01 -19.48 -18.11
N ALA A 274 -33.31 -19.79 -19.18
CA ALA A 274 -32.06 -19.14 -19.57
C ALA A 274 -32.30 -18.13 -20.69
N GLY A 275 -31.87 -16.87 -20.51
CA GLY A 275 -32.17 -15.77 -21.43
C GLY A 275 -33.65 -15.74 -21.87
N THR A 276 -34.56 -15.88 -20.91
CA THR A 276 -36.00 -16.04 -21.16
C THR A 276 -36.79 -14.93 -20.49
N ASP A 277 -37.73 -14.33 -21.21
CA ASP A 277 -38.66 -13.34 -20.67
C ASP A 277 -39.99 -14.01 -20.34
N THR A 278 -40.29 -14.15 -19.04
CA THR A 278 -41.49 -14.80 -18.53
C THR A 278 -42.43 -13.78 -17.90
N LYS A 279 -43.72 -13.80 -18.27
CA LYS A 279 -44.74 -12.86 -17.77
C LYS A 279 -46.04 -13.58 -17.42
N VAL A 280 -46.46 -13.45 -16.17
CA VAL A 280 -47.64 -14.14 -15.60
C VAL A 280 -48.60 -13.09 -15.02
N GLY A 281 -49.85 -13.05 -15.50
CA GLY A 281 -50.85 -12.10 -15.01
C GLY A 281 -51.41 -12.46 -13.63
N GLY A 282 -51.56 -13.75 -13.36
CA GLY A 282 -51.97 -14.31 -12.07
C GLY A 282 -50.78 -14.79 -11.22
N ASN A 283 -50.98 -15.92 -10.53
CA ASN A 283 -49.94 -16.55 -9.70
C ASN A 283 -49.02 -17.46 -10.53
N ALA A 284 -47.79 -17.66 -10.07
CA ALA A 284 -46.85 -18.64 -10.65
C ALA A 284 -46.49 -19.74 -9.63
N ASP A 285 -46.48 -20.99 -10.07
CA ASP A 285 -46.07 -22.15 -9.26
C ASP A 285 -45.10 -23.03 -10.07
N LEU A 286 -43.83 -23.06 -9.66
CA LEU A 286 -42.73 -23.76 -10.33
C LEU A 286 -42.20 -24.85 -9.39
N SER A 287 -42.32 -26.12 -9.80
CA SER A 287 -41.92 -27.29 -9.01
C SER A 287 -40.97 -28.19 -9.80
N ALA A 288 -39.68 -28.16 -9.45
CA ALA A 288 -38.63 -28.97 -10.05
C ALA A 288 -38.26 -30.18 -9.18
N GLY A 289 -38.29 -31.38 -9.79
CA GLY A 289 -37.78 -32.62 -9.21
C GLY A 289 -36.25 -32.67 -9.05
N GLY A 290 -35.54 -31.76 -9.71
CA GLY A 290 -34.11 -31.45 -9.55
C GLY A 290 -33.91 -30.00 -9.15
N ASN A 291 -33.31 -29.21 -10.04
CA ASN A 291 -32.95 -27.81 -9.84
C ASN A 291 -33.95 -26.84 -10.51
N LEU A 292 -34.04 -25.60 -10.00
CA LEU A 292 -34.74 -24.48 -10.66
C LEU A 292 -33.74 -23.38 -11.00
N ASN A 293 -33.52 -23.12 -12.29
CA ASN A 293 -32.51 -22.21 -12.80
C ASN A 293 -33.12 -21.03 -13.56
N ILE A 294 -32.82 -19.80 -13.17
CA ILE A 294 -33.17 -18.56 -13.89
C ILE A 294 -31.87 -17.83 -14.22
N LEU A 295 -31.36 -18.03 -15.43
CA LEU A 295 -29.97 -17.74 -15.78
C LEU A 295 -29.83 -16.72 -16.90
N ALA A 296 -28.83 -15.85 -16.79
CA ALA A 296 -28.39 -15.04 -17.90
C ALA A 296 -27.67 -15.90 -18.97
N ARG A 297 -27.76 -15.44 -20.21
CA ARG A 297 -26.87 -15.83 -21.31
C ARG A 297 -25.91 -14.68 -21.62
N GLU A 298 -24.94 -14.89 -22.50
CA GLU A 298 -23.91 -13.88 -22.78
C GLU A 298 -23.85 -13.56 -24.28
N ASN A 299 -23.99 -12.27 -24.61
CA ASN A 299 -23.60 -11.76 -25.93
C ASN A 299 -22.08 -11.63 -25.97
N THR A 300 -21.46 -11.93 -27.12
CA THR A 300 -20.02 -11.73 -27.33
C THR A 300 -19.75 -10.88 -28.57
N THR A 301 -18.68 -10.09 -28.54
CA THR A 301 -18.15 -9.37 -29.69
C THR A 301 -16.63 -9.47 -29.65
N ASN A 302 -16.05 -10.17 -30.62
CA ASN A 302 -14.61 -10.30 -30.81
C ASN A 302 -14.21 -9.47 -32.05
N THR A 303 -13.32 -8.49 -31.86
CA THR A 303 -12.84 -7.56 -32.88
C THR A 303 -11.33 -7.70 -33.02
N SER A 304 -10.85 -8.10 -34.19
CA SER A 304 -9.43 -8.07 -34.53
C SER A 304 -9.17 -7.01 -35.59
N THR A 305 -8.33 -6.03 -35.28
CA THR A 305 -7.92 -4.96 -36.19
C THR A 305 -6.41 -4.99 -36.37
N THR A 306 -5.94 -5.04 -37.62
CA THR A 306 -4.53 -4.84 -37.95
C THR A 306 -4.38 -3.66 -38.91
N SER A 307 -3.65 -2.64 -38.46
CA SER A 307 -3.27 -1.45 -39.22
C SER A 307 -1.76 -1.47 -39.47
N GLN A 308 -1.34 -1.18 -40.70
CA GLN A 308 0.07 -1.11 -41.10
C GLN A 308 0.29 0.12 -41.99
N ALA A 309 1.28 0.95 -41.68
CA ALA A 309 1.68 2.12 -42.47
C ALA A 309 3.19 2.21 -42.64
N SER A 310 3.62 2.87 -43.72
CA SER A 310 5.01 3.24 -43.98
C SER A 310 5.10 4.58 -44.73
N GLY A 311 6.23 5.29 -44.60
CA GLY A 311 6.40 6.57 -45.28
C GLY A 311 7.59 7.43 -44.84
N ILE A 312 7.79 8.54 -45.54
CA ILE A 312 8.85 9.54 -45.34
C ILE A 312 8.30 10.67 -44.47
N GLY A 313 8.93 10.96 -43.32
CA GLY A 313 8.44 11.95 -42.36
C GLY A 313 7.57 11.38 -41.24
N MET A 314 7.12 10.13 -41.33
CA MET A 314 6.29 9.51 -40.28
C MET A 314 7.00 9.54 -38.91
N GLY A 315 6.30 10.02 -37.88
CA GLY A 315 6.81 10.08 -36.51
C GLY A 315 7.99 11.04 -36.29
N GLY A 316 8.19 12.00 -37.19
CA GLY A 316 9.32 12.94 -37.15
C GLY A 316 10.66 12.32 -37.60
N ALA A 317 10.61 11.16 -38.25
CA ALA A 317 11.77 10.45 -38.79
C ALA A 317 11.86 10.62 -40.31
N LEU A 318 13.06 10.57 -40.87
CA LEU A 318 13.28 10.57 -42.33
C LEU A 318 12.49 9.45 -43.01
N TYR A 319 12.45 8.26 -42.41
CA TYR A 319 11.54 7.18 -42.81
C TYR A 319 11.03 6.43 -41.58
N GLY A 320 9.76 6.05 -41.60
CA GLY A 320 9.13 5.29 -40.52
C GLY A 320 8.21 4.18 -41.03
N THR A 321 7.97 3.20 -40.17
CA THR A 321 6.93 2.18 -40.30
C THR A 321 6.20 2.02 -38.97
N SER A 322 4.92 1.67 -39.01
CA SER A 322 4.15 1.31 -37.83
C SER A 322 3.19 0.18 -38.15
N LYS A 323 3.11 -0.81 -37.26
CA LYS A 323 2.15 -1.92 -37.29
C LYS A 323 1.47 -2.01 -35.94
N THR A 324 0.16 -1.84 -35.92
CA THR A 324 -0.68 -2.01 -34.73
C THR A 324 -1.65 -3.15 -34.99
N THR A 325 -1.62 -4.17 -34.13
CA THR A 325 -2.64 -5.21 -34.06
C THR A 325 -3.36 -5.08 -32.72
N THR A 326 -4.69 -4.96 -32.76
CA THR A 326 -5.58 -4.83 -31.60
C THR A 326 -6.65 -5.91 -31.67
N ASP A 327 -6.63 -6.82 -30.70
CA ASP A 327 -7.65 -7.85 -30.49
C ASP A 327 -8.47 -7.49 -29.24
N SER A 328 -9.79 -7.36 -29.39
CA SER A 328 -10.71 -6.96 -28.33
C SER A 328 -11.87 -7.95 -28.21
N LEU A 329 -12.10 -8.48 -27.02
CA LEU A 329 -13.26 -9.30 -26.66
C LEU A 329 -14.16 -8.53 -25.70
N ALA A 330 -15.43 -8.38 -26.04
CA ALA A 330 -16.47 -7.88 -25.14
C ALA A 330 -17.52 -8.95 -24.89
N VAL A 331 -17.90 -9.15 -23.63
CA VAL A 331 -18.92 -10.09 -23.15
C VAL A 331 -19.97 -9.32 -22.37
N ARG A 332 -21.26 -9.53 -22.67
CA ARG A 332 -22.36 -8.78 -22.04
C ARG A 332 -23.49 -9.69 -21.56
N ASN A 333 -23.90 -9.49 -20.32
CA ASN A 333 -24.97 -10.23 -19.64
C ASN A 333 -26.35 -10.00 -20.27
N VAL A 334 -27.02 -11.07 -20.67
CA VAL A 334 -28.40 -11.12 -21.18
C VAL A 334 -29.26 -11.89 -20.19
N GLY A 335 -29.72 -11.20 -19.14
CA GLY A 335 -30.52 -11.77 -18.06
C GLY A 335 -31.90 -12.27 -18.50
N SER A 336 -32.39 -13.31 -17.83
CA SER A 336 -33.81 -13.67 -17.85
C SER A 336 -34.63 -12.67 -17.03
N THR A 337 -35.90 -12.49 -17.40
CA THR A 337 -36.90 -11.81 -16.56
C THR A 337 -38.02 -12.78 -16.20
N PHE A 338 -38.51 -12.69 -14.96
CA PHE A 338 -39.63 -13.49 -14.47
C PHE A 338 -40.60 -12.58 -13.71
N GLU A 339 -41.62 -12.09 -14.41
CA GLU A 339 -42.63 -11.16 -13.91
C GLU A 339 -43.92 -11.91 -13.52
N VAL A 340 -44.43 -11.66 -12.31
CA VAL A 340 -45.67 -12.27 -11.78
C VAL A 340 -46.57 -11.20 -11.16
N GLY A 341 -47.81 -11.07 -11.66
CA GLY A 341 -48.81 -10.12 -11.16
C GLY A 341 -49.49 -10.54 -9.85
N GLY A 342 -49.49 -11.84 -9.54
CA GLY A 342 -49.95 -12.40 -8.27
C GLY A 342 -48.79 -12.83 -7.36
N ASN A 343 -48.99 -13.95 -6.66
CA ASN A 343 -47.98 -14.58 -5.81
C ASN A 343 -47.10 -15.56 -6.62
N ALA A 344 -45.89 -15.84 -6.16
CA ALA A 344 -45.00 -16.84 -6.76
C ALA A 344 -44.54 -17.91 -5.74
N SER A 345 -44.63 -19.17 -6.13
CA SER A 345 -44.07 -20.33 -5.44
C SER A 345 -42.98 -20.95 -6.31
N LEU A 346 -41.77 -21.09 -5.76
CA LEU A 346 -40.59 -21.59 -6.46
C LEU A 346 -39.96 -22.72 -5.64
N ALA A 347 -40.17 -23.97 -6.04
CA ALA A 347 -39.72 -25.17 -5.35
C ALA A 347 -38.74 -25.99 -6.19
N ALA A 348 -37.61 -26.36 -5.59
CA ALA A 348 -36.64 -27.30 -6.13
C ALA A 348 -36.32 -28.38 -5.09
N LYS A 349 -36.07 -29.62 -5.51
CA LYS A 349 -35.57 -30.67 -4.58
C LYS A 349 -34.09 -30.50 -4.26
N ASN A 350 -33.33 -30.05 -5.26
CA ASN A 350 -31.91 -29.73 -5.19
C ASN A 350 -31.77 -28.20 -5.11
N ASP A 351 -31.10 -27.55 -6.05
CA ASP A 351 -30.74 -26.14 -5.91
C ASP A 351 -31.65 -25.21 -6.71
N LEU A 352 -31.84 -24.00 -6.20
CA LEU A 352 -32.49 -22.91 -6.90
C LEU A 352 -31.47 -21.83 -7.19
N THR A 353 -31.20 -21.53 -8.46
CA THR A 353 -30.15 -20.60 -8.87
C THR A 353 -30.70 -19.49 -9.76
N ILE A 354 -30.40 -18.26 -9.40
CA ILE A 354 -30.77 -17.04 -10.12
C ILE A 354 -29.49 -16.27 -10.39
N GLN A 355 -29.13 -16.09 -11.66
CA GLN A 355 -27.85 -15.50 -12.05
C GLN A 355 -28.00 -14.43 -13.12
N GLY A 356 -27.46 -13.23 -12.86
CA GLY A 356 -27.52 -12.08 -13.77
C GLY A 356 -28.92 -11.71 -14.24
N SER A 357 -29.96 -12.06 -13.47
CA SER A 357 -31.36 -12.12 -13.89
C SER A 357 -32.30 -11.48 -12.87
N THR A 358 -33.52 -11.18 -13.30
CA THR A 358 -34.52 -10.47 -12.50
C THR A 358 -35.75 -11.32 -12.27
N VAL A 359 -36.22 -11.38 -11.03
CA VAL A 359 -37.50 -11.94 -10.60
C VAL A 359 -38.31 -10.83 -9.94
N ASP A 360 -39.44 -10.46 -10.53
CA ASP A 360 -40.33 -9.40 -10.06
C ASP A 360 -41.73 -9.97 -9.81
N VAL A 361 -42.16 -9.96 -8.55
CA VAL A 361 -43.43 -10.56 -8.11
C VAL A 361 -44.23 -9.51 -7.35
N ALA A 362 -45.40 -9.12 -7.85
CA ALA A 362 -46.20 -8.07 -7.23
C ALA A 362 -46.85 -8.51 -5.90
N GLY A 363 -47.14 -9.80 -5.76
CA GLY A 363 -47.65 -10.41 -4.52
C GLY A 363 -46.58 -10.98 -3.61
N LYS A 364 -46.91 -12.06 -2.91
CA LYS A 364 -46.02 -12.78 -1.98
C LYS A 364 -45.13 -13.80 -2.68
N GLY A 365 -43.98 -14.09 -2.09
CA GLY A 365 -43.01 -15.10 -2.53
C GLY A 365 -42.82 -16.23 -1.54
N ALA A 366 -42.78 -17.47 -2.04
CA ALA A 366 -42.30 -18.63 -1.31
C ALA A 366 -41.24 -19.35 -2.15
N ILE A 367 -40.05 -19.55 -1.57
CA ILE A 367 -38.90 -20.19 -2.21
C ILE A 367 -38.48 -21.37 -1.32
N SER A 368 -38.41 -22.59 -1.87
CA SER A 368 -37.95 -23.76 -1.12
C SER A 368 -36.98 -24.62 -1.93
N ALA A 369 -35.81 -24.92 -1.36
CA ALA A 369 -34.75 -25.66 -2.02
C ALA A 369 -33.82 -26.38 -1.02
N ASN A 370 -32.88 -27.17 -1.52
CA ASN A 370 -31.71 -27.56 -0.74
C ASN A 370 -30.77 -26.35 -0.55
N ASN A 371 -30.35 -25.70 -1.64
CA ASN A 371 -29.64 -24.42 -1.61
C ASN A 371 -30.38 -23.36 -2.45
N VAL A 372 -30.26 -22.09 -2.06
CA VAL A 372 -30.78 -20.93 -2.81
C VAL A 372 -29.63 -19.99 -3.14
N ASN A 373 -29.30 -19.88 -4.43
CA ASN A 373 -28.21 -19.08 -4.95
C ASN A 373 -28.75 -17.90 -5.76
N VAL A 374 -28.45 -16.67 -5.34
CA VAL A 374 -28.80 -15.45 -6.05
C VAL A 374 -27.49 -14.70 -6.34
N LEU A 375 -26.98 -14.91 -7.54
CA LEU A 375 -25.60 -14.62 -7.94
C LEU A 375 -25.57 -13.51 -8.99
N ALA A 376 -24.49 -12.72 -9.01
CA ALA A 376 -24.25 -11.82 -10.13
C ALA A 376 -23.91 -12.59 -11.42
N GLY A 377 -24.40 -12.08 -12.54
CA GLY A 377 -23.83 -12.34 -13.86
C GLY A 377 -22.61 -11.44 -14.09
N ARG A 378 -22.08 -11.41 -15.33
CA ARG A 378 -20.86 -10.64 -15.64
C ARG A 378 -20.93 -9.92 -16.98
N ASN A 379 -20.28 -8.78 -17.04
CA ASN A 379 -19.75 -8.16 -18.25
C ASN A 379 -18.23 -8.27 -18.18
N TYR A 380 -17.57 -8.57 -19.30
CA TYR A 380 -16.12 -8.70 -19.36
C TYR A 380 -15.59 -8.08 -20.65
N ASP A 381 -14.69 -7.13 -20.54
CA ASP A 381 -13.94 -6.58 -21.66
C ASP A 381 -12.47 -6.98 -21.54
N GLU A 382 -11.88 -7.45 -22.62
CA GLU A 382 -10.44 -7.69 -22.77
C GLU A 382 -9.96 -6.99 -24.04
N THR A 383 -8.79 -6.37 -24.00
CA THR A 383 -8.16 -5.81 -25.20
C THR A 383 -6.65 -6.01 -25.12
N ASN A 384 -6.08 -6.60 -26.16
CA ASN A 384 -4.66 -6.80 -26.33
C ASN A 384 -4.22 -6.01 -27.57
N THR A 385 -3.37 -5.00 -27.39
CA THR A 385 -2.83 -4.18 -28.47
C THR A 385 -1.31 -4.30 -28.51
N THR A 386 -0.77 -4.74 -29.64
CA THR A 386 0.67 -4.73 -29.92
C THR A 386 0.95 -3.73 -31.03
N THR A 387 1.76 -2.70 -30.73
CA THR A 387 2.27 -1.74 -31.70
C THR A 387 3.78 -1.90 -31.85
N THR A 388 4.23 -2.21 -33.06
CA THR A 388 5.65 -2.17 -33.47
C THR A 388 5.85 -0.96 -34.36
N SER A 389 6.69 -0.03 -33.94
CA SER A 389 7.14 1.10 -34.77
C SER A 389 8.64 1.00 -35.00
N ALA A 390 9.08 1.28 -36.23
CA ALA A 390 10.49 1.41 -36.58
C ALA A 390 10.72 2.75 -37.28
N SER A 391 11.83 3.40 -36.98
CA SER A 391 12.15 4.73 -37.50
C SER A 391 13.64 4.88 -37.83
N ILE A 392 13.95 5.65 -38.86
CA ILE A 392 15.30 5.92 -39.35
C ILE A 392 15.47 7.44 -39.46
N GLY A 393 16.55 7.97 -38.88
CA GLY A 393 16.89 9.39 -38.94
C GLY A 393 15.85 10.30 -38.27
N LYS A 394 15.65 10.13 -36.96
CA LYS A 394 14.71 10.90 -36.13
C LYS A 394 15.46 11.87 -35.22
N VAL A 395 15.10 13.14 -35.25
CA VAL A 395 15.63 14.14 -34.30
C VAL A 395 14.76 14.13 -33.04
N VAL A 396 15.41 14.02 -31.88
CA VAL A 396 14.77 14.03 -30.56
C VAL A 396 15.21 15.30 -29.84
N ASN A 397 14.30 16.26 -29.67
CA ASN A 397 14.52 17.39 -28.77
C ASN A 397 14.02 17.01 -27.37
N GLY A 398 14.91 16.96 -26.37
CA GLY A 398 14.50 16.90 -24.97
C GLY A 398 14.29 18.32 -24.43
N GLY A 399 13.15 18.53 -23.77
CA GLY A 399 12.89 19.77 -23.05
C GLY A 399 13.67 19.82 -21.73
N THR A 400 13.99 21.03 -21.26
CA THR A 400 14.58 21.25 -19.94
C THR A 400 13.56 20.95 -18.84
N GLN A 401 13.84 19.94 -18.00
CA GLN A 401 13.07 19.68 -16.78
C GLN A 401 13.79 20.33 -15.60
N ASN A 402 13.11 21.25 -14.92
CA ASN A 402 13.69 22.04 -13.82
C ASN A 402 13.14 21.59 -12.47
N THR A 403 13.79 20.59 -11.85
CA THR A 403 13.42 20.07 -10.52
C THR A 403 14.00 20.93 -9.40
N GLY A 404 13.45 22.13 -9.23
CA GLY A 404 13.80 23.06 -8.14
C GLY A 404 12.83 22.96 -6.96
N GLY A 405 13.15 22.15 -5.96
CA GLY A 405 12.43 22.09 -4.68
C GLY A 405 13.14 22.89 -3.59
N SER A 406 12.88 24.20 -3.49
CA SER A 406 13.37 25.00 -2.37
C SER A 406 12.47 24.86 -1.14
N SER A 407 13.01 24.33 -0.04
CA SER A 407 12.36 24.34 1.28
C SER A 407 13.28 24.91 2.37
N SER A 408 13.79 26.13 2.17
CA SER A 408 14.42 26.92 3.23
C SER A 408 13.35 27.68 4.04
N GLY A 409 12.71 26.96 4.97
CA GLY A 409 11.81 27.55 5.97
C GLY A 409 12.55 28.35 7.04
N ALA A 410 13.24 29.43 6.64
CA ALA A 410 14.06 30.27 7.51
C ALA A 410 13.58 31.74 7.48
N GLN A 411 12.32 31.98 7.87
CA GLN A 411 11.84 33.34 8.12
C GLN A 411 12.36 33.85 9.47
N ALA A 412 13.49 34.56 9.43
CA ALA A 412 14.02 35.26 10.59
C ALA A 412 13.07 36.40 11.02
N SER A 413 12.30 36.17 12.08
CA SER A 413 11.65 37.23 12.85
C SER A 413 12.56 37.63 14.00
N ALA A 414 12.88 38.92 14.11
CA ALA A 414 13.91 39.42 15.02
C ALA A 414 13.49 39.38 16.50
N GLY A 415 13.76 38.26 17.18
CA GLY A 415 13.69 38.11 18.64
C GLY A 415 15.09 38.17 19.27
N LYS A 416 15.30 39.03 20.27
CA LYS A 416 16.61 39.24 20.89
C LYS A 416 16.92 38.16 21.94
N GLY A 417 18.04 37.45 21.80
CA GLY A 417 18.58 36.59 22.86
C GLY A 417 19.51 35.51 22.31
N VAL A 418 20.79 35.57 22.71
CA VAL A 418 21.88 34.65 22.36
C VAL A 418 21.46 33.17 22.22
N ALA A 419 21.63 32.62 21.01
CA ALA A 419 21.43 31.21 20.71
C ALA A 419 22.62 30.67 19.91
N SER A 420 23.19 29.55 20.34
CA SER A 420 24.12 28.75 19.54
C SER A 420 23.32 27.88 18.58
N ALA A 421 23.12 28.35 17.35
CA ALA A 421 22.45 27.60 16.30
C ALA A 421 23.48 26.92 15.37
N SER A 422 23.54 25.60 15.40
CA SER A 422 24.13 24.81 14.31
C SER A 422 23.11 24.69 13.18
N ALA A 423 23.11 25.67 12.27
CA ALA A 423 22.28 25.66 11.08
C ALA A 423 22.98 24.91 9.95
N GLY A 424 22.90 23.58 9.95
CA GLY A 424 23.27 22.78 8.78
C GLY A 424 22.30 23.05 7.63
N ALA A 425 22.77 23.74 6.60
CA ALA A 425 21.99 24.02 5.40
C ALA A 425 22.49 23.14 4.24
N GLU A 426 21.80 22.03 4.00
CA GLU A 426 21.99 21.24 2.78
C GLU A 426 21.10 21.79 1.66
N ALA A 427 21.72 22.37 0.65
CA ALA A 427 21.04 22.77 -0.58
C ALA A 427 21.52 21.89 -1.73
N SER A 428 20.60 21.15 -2.35
CA SER A 428 20.87 20.45 -3.61
C SER A 428 19.95 20.93 -4.73
N THR A 429 20.53 21.23 -5.89
CA THR A 429 19.78 21.54 -7.11
C THR A 429 20.31 20.70 -8.27
N GLY A 430 19.38 20.02 -8.95
CA GLY A 430 19.67 19.17 -10.08
C GLY A 430 18.89 19.61 -11.33
N SER A 431 19.56 19.62 -12.48
CA SER A 431 18.94 19.90 -13.77
C SER A 431 19.38 18.87 -14.80
N THR A 432 18.41 18.34 -15.54
CA THR A 432 18.64 17.41 -16.65
C THR A 432 18.09 17.96 -17.97
N SER A 433 18.92 17.89 -19.00
CA SER A 433 18.54 18.16 -20.39
C SER A 433 19.01 17.01 -21.27
N SER A 434 18.28 16.72 -22.35
CA SER A 434 18.64 15.69 -23.31
C SER A 434 18.28 16.12 -24.73
N GLY A 435 18.86 15.47 -25.72
CA GLY A 435 18.53 15.70 -27.13
C GLY A 435 19.54 15.06 -28.07
N GLY A 436 19.13 14.72 -29.29
CA GLY A 436 20.03 14.09 -30.24
C GLY A 436 19.38 13.52 -31.49
N LEU A 437 20.17 12.76 -32.25
CA LEU A 437 19.77 12.13 -33.51
C LEU A 437 19.73 10.61 -33.35
N GLN A 438 18.55 10.02 -33.42
CA GLN A 438 18.37 8.58 -33.53
C GLN A 438 18.55 8.16 -35.00
N LEU A 439 19.61 7.42 -35.30
CA LEU A 439 19.88 6.88 -36.64
C LEU A 439 18.91 5.75 -36.97
N SER A 440 18.62 4.90 -35.99
CA SER A 440 17.60 3.85 -36.06
C SER A 440 16.98 3.66 -34.68
N ALA A 441 15.66 3.54 -34.60
CA ALA A 441 14.96 3.17 -33.37
C ALA A 441 13.81 2.20 -33.65
N VAL A 442 13.64 1.20 -32.78
CA VAL A 442 12.52 0.25 -32.79
C VAL A 442 11.84 0.29 -31.43
N ASP A 443 10.55 0.60 -31.45
CA ASP A 443 9.67 0.64 -30.29
C ASP A 443 8.61 -0.46 -30.42
N VAL A 444 8.53 -1.34 -29.42
CA VAL A 444 7.48 -2.37 -29.31
C VAL A 444 6.70 -2.13 -28.03
N THR A 445 5.44 -1.74 -28.16
CA THR A 445 4.52 -1.56 -27.04
C THR A 445 3.41 -2.61 -27.10
N THR A 446 3.33 -3.45 -26.07
CA THR A 446 2.23 -4.41 -25.87
C THR A 446 1.42 -3.99 -24.65
N SER A 447 0.15 -3.69 -24.86
CA SER A 447 -0.81 -3.31 -23.82
C SER A 447 -1.95 -4.33 -23.76
N LYS A 448 -2.06 -5.06 -22.65
CA LYS A 448 -3.21 -5.91 -22.34
C LYS A 448 -4.04 -5.26 -21.24
N THR A 449 -5.35 -5.14 -21.45
CA THR A 449 -6.33 -4.66 -20.47
C THR A 449 -7.43 -5.70 -20.27
N THR A 450 -7.94 -5.82 -19.03
CA THR A 450 -9.13 -6.61 -18.69
C THR A 450 -10.03 -5.80 -17.77
N ASP A 451 -11.34 -5.85 -17.93
CA ASP A 451 -12.33 -5.19 -17.07
C ASP A 451 -13.53 -6.12 -16.85
N LEU A 452 -13.59 -6.74 -15.67
CA LEU A 452 -14.67 -7.60 -15.22
C LEU A 452 -15.61 -6.80 -14.31
N LYS A 453 -16.88 -6.70 -14.71
CA LYS A 453 -17.95 -6.05 -13.92
C LYS A 453 -19.09 -6.99 -13.66
N ASN A 454 -19.51 -7.08 -12.41
CA ASN A 454 -20.61 -7.93 -11.98
C ASN A 454 -21.95 -7.27 -12.30
N VAL A 455 -22.91 -8.07 -12.75
CA VAL A 455 -24.29 -7.65 -13.04
C VAL A 455 -25.19 -8.36 -12.04
N GLY A 456 -25.55 -7.66 -10.97
CA GLY A 456 -26.31 -8.23 -9.86
C GLY A 456 -27.66 -8.81 -10.30
N SER A 457 -28.05 -9.94 -9.71
CA SER A 457 -29.43 -10.42 -9.80
C SER A 457 -30.34 -9.60 -8.89
N SER A 458 -31.62 -9.51 -9.25
CA SER A 458 -32.64 -8.81 -8.48
C SER A 458 -33.81 -9.73 -8.17
N LEU A 459 -34.20 -9.78 -6.90
CA LEU A 459 -35.32 -10.57 -6.39
C LEU A 459 -36.28 -9.63 -5.67
N ASN A 460 -37.38 -9.24 -6.32
CA ASN A 460 -38.31 -8.24 -5.81
C ASN A 460 -39.68 -8.85 -5.57
N PHE A 461 -40.19 -8.72 -4.35
CA PHE A 461 -41.54 -9.13 -3.96
C PHE A 461 -42.30 -7.93 -3.40
N GLY A 462 -43.51 -7.65 -3.89
CA GLY A 462 -44.35 -6.56 -3.37
C GLY A 462 -44.98 -6.89 -2.02
N GLY A 463 -45.21 -8.18 -1.74
CA GLY A 463 -45.69 -8.70 -0.46
C GLY A 463 -44.57 -9.27 0.41
N ASP A 464 -44.92 -10.24 1.27
CA ASP A 464 -43.95 -11.00 2.06
C ASP A 464 -43.14 -11.96 1.19
N LEU A 465 -41.89 -12.23 1.58
CA LEU A 465 -41.01 -13.26 1.01
C LEU A 465 -40.60 -14.25 2.11
N THR A 466 -40.79 -15.54 1.86
CA THR A 466 -40.17 -16.63 2.64
C THR A 466 -39.20 -17.43 1.78
N VAL A 467 -37.99 -17.65 2.28
CA VAL A 467 -36.94 -18.48 1.67
C VAL A 467 -36.54 -19.59 2.63
N ASP A 468 -36.86 -20.83 2.30
CA ASP A 468 -36.57 -22.03 3.09
C ASP A 468 -35.54 -22.91 2.37
N ALA A 469 -34.26 -22.73 2.71
CA ALA A 469 -33.17 -23.59 2.25
C ALA A 469 -32.84 -24.67 3.29
N LYS A 470 -32.60 -25.91 2.86
CA LYS A 470 -32.16 -26.98 3.78
C LYS A 470 -30.69 -26.85 4.18
N GLN A 471 -29.86 -26.22 3.36
CA GLN A 471 -28.43 -26.03 3.55
C GLN A 471 -28.10 -24.53 3.45
N ASP A 472 -27.78 -24.00 2.27
CA ASP A 472 -27.21 -22.66 2.16
C ASP A 472 -28.09 -21.67 1.39
N VAL A 473 -28.07 -20.40 1.82
CA VAL A 473 -28.56 -19.26 1.05
C VAL A 473 -27.37 -18.37 0.70
N ASN A 474 -27.08 -18.21 -0.58
CA ASN A 474 -25.92 -17.48 -1.10
C ASN A 474 -26.37 -16.29 -1.94
N LEU A 475 -26.12 -15.08 -1.45
CA LEU A 475 -26.40 -13.82 -2.15
C LEU A 475 -25.08 -13.11 -2.47
N VAL A 476 -24.74 -13.00 -3.76
CA VAL A 476 -23.44 -12.45 -4.22
C VAL A 476 -23.65 -11.33 -5.23
N GLY A 477 -23.18 -10.12 -4.90
CA GLY A 477 -23.38 -8.89 -5.68
C GLY A 477 -24.82 -8.57 -6.07
N SER A 478 -25.80 -9.05 -5.30
CA SER A 478 -27.19 -9.15 -5.73
C SER A 478 -28.16 -8.67 -4.66
N LYS A 479 -29.41 -8.38 -5.05
CA LYS A 479 -30.42 -7.75 -4.18
C LYS A 479 -31.66 -8.63 -4.02
N VAL A 480 -32.15 -8.71 -2.78
CA VAL A 480 -33.41 -9.35 -2.39
C VAL A 480 -34.23 -8.31 -1.63
N ASN A 481 -35.44 -8.01 -2.11
CA ASN A 481 -36.30 -6.96 -1.59
C ASN A 481 -37.72 -7.52 -1.38
N ALA A 482 -38.31 -7.26 -0.22
CA ALA A 482 -39.72 -7.55 0.08
C ALA A 482 -40.45 -6.26 0.49
N GLY A 483 -41.64 -6.00 -0.06
CA GLY A 483 -42.49 -4.88 0.37
C GLY A 483 -43.19 -5.17 1.71
N GLY A 484 -43.54 -6.43 1.94
CA GLY A 484 -43.92 -6.98 3.25
C GLY A 484 -42.70 -7.39 4.05
N ASN A 485 -42.80 -8.51 4.78
CA ASN A 485 -41.70 -9.08 5.56
C ASN A 485 -40.78 -9.96 4.70
N ALA A 486 -39.49 -10.02 5.01
CA ALA A 486 -38.54 -10.98 4.43
C ALA A 486 -38.13 -12.00 5.50
N THR A 487 -38.31 -13.30 5.26
CA THR A 487 -37.88 -14.39 6.14
C THR A 487 -36.97 -15.34 5.38
N VAL A 488 -35.78 -15.62 5.93
CA VAL A 488 -34.79 -16.52 5.33
C VAL A 488 -34.36 -17.55 6.37
N ASN A 489 -34.60 -18.83 6.10
CA ASN A 489 -34.25 -19.96 6.94
C ASN A 489 -33.22 -20.84 6.21
N ALA A 490 -32.10 -21.16 6.85
CA ALA A 490 -31.03 -21.98 6.28
C ALA A 490 -30.15 -22.64 7.37
N GLN A 491 -29.21 -23.51 6.98
CA GLN A 491 -28.07 -23.83 7.84
C GLN A 491 -27.05 -22.69 7.84
N ASN A 492 -26.70 -22.17 6.66
CA ASN A 492 -25.81 -21.02 6.52
C ASN A 492 -26.42 -19.95 5.60
N ILE A 493 -26.23 -18.68 5.92
CA ILE A 493 -26.67 -17.53 5.11
C ILE A 493 -25.44 -16.68 4.79
N ASN A 494 -25.16 -16.50 3.51
CA ASN A 494 -24.01 -15.76 2.98
C ASN A 494 -24.51 -14.56 2.17
N VAL A 495 -24.16 -13.34 2.59
CA VAL A 495 -24.52 -12.07 1.93
C VAL A 495 -23.23 -11.31 1.63
N ILE A 496 -22.68 -11.54 0.44
CA ILE A 496 -21.29 -11.20 0.10
C ILE A 496 -21.28 -10.20 -1.07
N ALA A 497 -20.39 -9.20 -1.01
CA ALA A 497 -20.18 -8.28 -2.12
C ALA A 497 -19.51 -8.99 -3.31
N ALA A 498 -19.97 -8.74 -4.53
CA ALA A 498 -19.24 -9.22 -5.71
C ALA A 498 -18.03 -8.32 -6.01
N LYS A 499 -17.04 -8.89 -6.70
CA LYS A 499 -15.74 -8.26 -6.92
C LYS A 499 -15.56 -7.87 -8.39
N ASP A 500 -15.68 -6.58 -8.68
CA ASP A 500 -15.31 -6.00 -9.97
C ASP A 500 -13.77 -5.91 -10.03
N VAL A 501 -13.16 -6.27 -11.16
CA VAL A 501 -11.70 -6.36 -11.30
C VAL A 501 -11.27 -5.79 -12.65
N ALA A 502 -10.49 -4.72 -12.62
CA ALA A 502 -9.81 -4.19 -13.80
C ALA A 502 -8.29 -4.37 -13.68
N THR A 503 -7.64 -4.77 -14.77
CA THR A 503 -6.18 -4.85 -14.87
C THR A 503 -5.69 -4.22 -16.17
N SER A 504 -4.49 -3.66 -16.15
CA SER A 504 -3.77 -3.25 -17.36
C SER A 504 -2.30 -3.60 -17.20
N SER A 505 -1.70 -4.24 -18.19
CA SER A 505 -0.27 -4.48 -18.29
C SER A 505 0.23 -3.88 -19.59
N THR A 506 1.11 -2.89 -19.51
CA THR A 506 1.73 -2.23 -20.67
C THR A 506 3.23 -2.40 -20.60
N THR A 507 3.80 -3.17 -21.51
CA THR A 507 5.25 -3.31 -21.69
C THR A 507 5.69 -2.56 -22.93
N THR A 508 6.59 -1.61 -22.79
CA THR A 508 7.26 -0.92 -23.90
C THR A 508 8.74 -1.28 -23.89
N THR A 509 9.24 -1.79 -25.01
CA THR A 509 10.67 -2.01 -25.27
C THR A 509 11.11 -1.09 -26.40
N SER A 510 11.96 -0.12 -26.06
CA SER A 510 12.58 0.81 -26.98
C SER A 510 14.05 0.45 -27.15
N THR A 511 14.52 0.31 -28.40
CA THR A 511 15.94 0.17 -28.73
C THR A 511 16.31 1.21 -29.76
N ALA A 512 17.21 2.13 -29.39
CA ALA A 512 17.66 3.23 -30.23
C ALA A 512 19.18 3.21 -30.40
N VAL A 513 19.64 3.45 -31.64
CA VAL A 513 21.03 3.63 -32.02
C VAL A 513 21.18 5.03 -32.61
N GLY A 514 22.14 5.83 -32.14
CA GLY A 514 22.24 7.22 -32.55
C GLY A 514 23.37 8.02 -31.94
N LEU A 515 23.16 9.33 -31.85
CA LEU A 515 23.98 10.32 -31.14
C LEU A 515 23.05 11.05 -30.19
N MET A 516 22.81 10.48 -29.00
CA MET A 516 21.82 10.98 -28.04
C MET A 516 22.54 11.63 -26.85
N ALA A 517 22.59 12.95 -26.82
CA ALA A 517 23.23 13.68 -25.73
C ALA A 517 22.30 13.81 -24.51
N SER A 518 22.88 13.76 -23.31
CA SER A 518 22.24 14.19 -22.08
C SER A 518 23.24 14.90 -21.17
N SER A 519 22.75 15.84 -20.38
CA SER A 519 23.54 16.59 -19.39
C SER A 519 22.83 16.52 -18.05
N GLN A 520 23.56 16.09 -17.03
CA GLN A 520 23.10 16.08 -15.65
C GLN A 520 24.01 16.98 -14.82
N SER A 521 23.45 18.05 -14.28
CA SER A 521 24.12 18.92 -13.32
C SER A 521 23.65 18.59 -11.92
N ASN A 522 24.58 18.45 -10.98
CA ASN A 522 24.29 18.24 -9.56
C ASN A 522 25.14 19.23 -8.74
N ALA A 523 24.50 20.18 -8.08
CA ALA A 523 25.14 21.11 -7.16
C ALA A 523 24.71 20.78 -5.74
N GLY A 524 25.67 20.55 -4.85
CA GLY A 524 25.45 20.31 -3.42
C GLY A 524 26.32 21.25 -2.59
N ALA A 525 25.71 21.96 -1.64
CA ALA A 525 26.41 22.76 -0.65
C ALA A 525 26.10 22.22 0.75
N SER A 526 27.15 21.92 1.52
CA SER A 526 27.09 21.77 2.97
C SER A 526 27.82 22.94 3.63
N ALA A 527 27.21 23.49 4.67
CA ALA A 527 27.78 24.59 5.46
C ALA A 527 27.65 24.27 6.94
N ASP A 528 28.78 23.93 7.57
CA ASP A 528 28.88 23.83 9.02
C ASP A 528 29.31 25.18 9.59
N ALA A 529 28.34 25.89 10.19
CA ALA A 529 28.57 27.10 10.94
C ALA A 529 28.60 26.78 12.44
N SER A 530 29.81 26.71 13.02
CA SER A 530 29.99 26.67 14.48
C SER A 530 30.40 28.04 14.99
N ALA A 531 29.61 28.61 15.90
CA ALA A 531 29.87 29.91 16.53
C ALA A 531 30.12 29.73 18.02
N ASN A 532 31.37 29.88 18.46
CA ASN A 532 31.71 29.84 19.88
C ASN A 532 31.60 31.24 20.48
N ALA A 533 30.40 31.59 20.96
CA ALA A 533 30.21 32.81 21.72
C ALA A 533 30.81 32.67 23.12
N ASN A 534 31.85 33.46 23.41
CA ASN A 534 32.22 33.79 24.79
C ASN A 534 31.36 34.97 25.26
N SER A 535 30.64 34.82 26.37
CA SER A 535 30.02 35.97 27.03
C SER A 535 30.47 36.10 28.49
N ALA A 536 31.18 37.20 28.77
CA ALA A 536 31.26 37.78 30.09
C ALA A 536 30.61 39.16 30.03
N THR A 537 29.63 39.39 30.89
CA THR A 537 28.83 40.62 30.96
C THR A 537 29.58 41.73 31.73
N GLY A 538 29.36 43.01 31.38
CA GLY A 538 29.93 44.12 32.15
C GLY A 538 29.87 45.48 31.43
N ALA A 539 29.02 46.38 31.93
CA ALA A 539 28.59 47.60 31.26
C ALA A 539 29.60 48.77 31.15
N SER A 540 29.24 49.68 30.23
CA SER A 540 29.46 51.14 30.25
C SER A 540 30.76 51.74 29.64
N GLY A 541 30.62 52.96 29.11
CA GLY A 541 31.74 53.91 28.96
C GLY A 541 32.45 53.96 27.60
N LYS A 542 31.83 54.61 26.60
CA LYS A 542 32.43 55.27 25.42
C LYS A 542 33.95 55.05 25.16
N GLY A 543 34.27 54.51 23.97
CA GLY A 543 35.34 55.12 23.15
C GLY A 543 36.44 54.22 22.58
N VAL A 544 36.12 53.54 21.48
CA VAL A 544 37.03 53.18 20.36
C VAL A 544 38.26 52.30 20.68
N GLY A 545 38.15 51.02 20.33
CA GLY A 545 39.28 50.07 20.22
C GLY A 545 38.77 48.70 19.79
N LEU A 546 38.75 48.43 18.48
CA LEU A 546 38.23 47.18 17.89
C LEU A 546 39.16 45.98 18.14
N PRO A 547 38.65 44.84 18.62
CA PRO A 547 39.26 43.52 18.41
C PRO A 547 38.47 42.71 17.37
N SER A 548 39.19 42.09 16.43
CA SER A 548 38.63 41.20 15.42
C SER A 548 38.01 39.94 16.04
N ALA A 549 36.93 39.43 15.44
CA ALA A 549 36.41 38.09 15.69
C ALA A 549 36.62 37.25 14.43
N ASP A 550 37.65 36.42 14.41
CA ASP A 550 37.93 35.51 13.30
C ASP A 550 36.99 34.30 13.35
N ALA A 551 35.97 34.31 12.51
CA ALA A 551 35.09 33.17 12.27
C ALA A 551 35.58 32.38 11.05
N GLN A 552 35.97 31.12 11.24
CA GLN A 552 36.22 30.19 10.13
C GLN A 552 35.00 29.28 9.93
N ALA A 553 34.26 29.53 8.85
CA ALA A 553 33.21 28.64 8.37
C ALA A 553 33.81 27.69 7.31
N ASN A 554 33.74 26.38 7.56
CA ASN A 554 34.05 25.38 6.54
C ASN A 554 32.77 25.08 5.76
N ALA A 555 32.54 25.83 4.68
CA ALA A 555 31.54 25.49 3.68
C ALA A 555 32.19 24.70 2.55
N GLN A 556 31.76 23.45 2.35
CA GLN A 556 32.18 22.61 1.23
C GLN A 556 31.06 22.62 0.18
N ALA A 557 31.30 23.33 -0.92
CA ALA A 557 30.44 23.32 -2.09
C ALA A 557 31.05 22.39 -3.15
N SER A 558 30.30 21.38 -3.55
CA SER A 558 30.67 20.47 -4.65
C SER A 558 29.68 20.65 -5.80
N ALA A 559 30.22 20.99 -6.98
CA ALA A 559 29.46 21.04 -8.22
C ALA A 559 30.03 20.00 -9.18
N GLY A 560 29.18 19.04 -9.57
CA GLY A 560 29.49 18.02 -10.56
C GLY A 560 28.58 18.18 -11.78
N VAL A 561 29.17 18.22 -12.97
CA VAL A 561 28.43 18.12 -14.23
C VAL A 561 28.90 16.88 -14.97
N GLU A 562 27.97 15.98 -15.31
CA GLU A 562 28.23 14.81 -16.14
C GLU A 562 27.40 14.93 -17.42
N ASN A 563 28.10 15.11 -18.55
CA ASN A 563 27.55 15.05 -19.90
C ASN A 563 27.75 13.64 -20.44
N LYS A 564 26.74 13.09 -21.12
CA LYS A 564 26.75 11.77 -21.76
C LYS A 564 26.32 11.89 -23.21
N LEU A 565 26.86 11.03 -24.06
CA LEU A 565 26.50 10.90 -25.49
C LEU A 565 26.33 9.42 -25.80
N ASP A 566 25.07 8.96 -25.78
CA ASP A 566 24.69 7.57 -25.91
C ASP A 566 24.67 7.16 -27.40
N TYR A 567 25.33 6.03 -27.69
CA TYR A 567 25.33 5.41 -29.02
C TYR A 567 24.29 4.31 -29.15
N LEU A 568 24.03 3.60 -28.06
CA LEU A 568 23.01 2.58 -27.92
C LEU A 568 22.27 2.80 -26.61
N GLN A 569 20.95 2.83 -26.69
CA GLN A 569 20.07 2.82 -25.54
C GLN A 569 18.98 1.77 -25.76
N THR A 570 18.87 0.83 -24.82
CA THR A 570 17.76 -0.13 -24.75
C THR A 570 17.04 0.06 -23.43
N SER A 571 15.75 0.38 -23.48
CA SER A 571 14.90 0.53 -22.29
C SER A 571 13.69 -0.37 -22.42
N THR A 572 13.46 -1.22 -21.42
CA THR A 572 12.24 -2.00 -21.27
C THR A 572 11.53 -1.55 -20.01
N THR A 573 10.30 -1.05 -20.15
CA THR A 573 9.45 -0.60 -19.05
C THR A 573 8.11 -1.32 -19.10
N THR A 574 7.80 -2.07 -18.05
CA THR A 574 6.51 -2.72 -17.81
C THR A 574 5.77 -1.97 -16.72
N LYS A 575 4.52 -1.55 -17.00
CA LYS A 575 3.61 -0.97 -16.01
C LYS A 575 2.36 -1.85 -15.91
N ASP A 576 2.18 -2.46 -14.74
CA ASP A 576 0.99 -3.21 -14.38
C ASP A 576 0.10 -2.39 -13.45
N THR A 577 -1.22 -2.52 -13.59
CA THR A 577 -2.21 -1.92 -12.70
C THR A 577 -3.26 -2.93 -12.32
N LEU A 578 -3.76 -2.86 -11.08
CA LEU A 578 -4.83 -3.67 -10.52
C LEU A 578 -5.81 -2.77 -9.76
N ASP A 579 -7.03 -2.67 -10.26
CA ASP A 579 -8.15 -2.05 -9.56
C ASP A 579 -9.17 -3.13 -9.17
N ILE A 580 -9.61 -3.12 -7.92
CA ILE A 580 -10.64 -3.99 -7.35
C ILE A 580 -11.69 -3.11 -6.69
N ARG A 581 -12.97 -3.32 -7.04
CA ARG A 581 -14.12 -2.65 -6.40
C ARG A 581 -15.18 -3.67 -5.96
N HIS A 582 -15.80 -3.46 -4.81
CA HIS A 582 -16.82 -4.35 -4.27
C HIS A 582 -18.24 -3.79 -4.46
N GLN A 583 -19.09 -4.60 -5.10
CA GLN A 583 -20.51 -4.34 -5.32
C GLN A 583 -21.31 -5.08 -4.23
N GLY A 584 -21.77 -4.36 -3.21
CA GLY A 584 -22.45 -4.94 -2.05
C GLY A 584 -23.75 -5.69 -2.39
N SER A 585 -23.99 -6.81 -1.72
CA SER A 585 -25.29 -7.48 -1.70
C SER A 585 -26.25 -6.80 -0.74
N GLY A 586 -27.56 -7.02 -0.92
CA GLY A 586 -28.59 -6.45 -0.05
C GLY A 586 -29.77 -7.37 0.19
N ILE A 587 -30.17 -7.56 1.45
CA ILE A 587 -31.49 -8.08 1.81
C ILE A 587 -32.27 -6.94 2.47
N THR A 588 -33.38 -6.51 1.89
CA THR A 588 -34.22 -5.43 2.43
C THR A 588 -35.70 -5.79 2.50
N SER A 589 -36.40 -5.17 3.45
CA SER A 589 -37.81 -5.42 3.76
C SER A 589 -38.52 -4.11 4.09
N GLY A 590 -39.74 -3.91 3.61
CA GLY A 590 -40.62 -2.82 4.05
C GLY A 590 -41.20 -3.08 5.44
N GLY A 591 -41.48 -4.35 5.74
CA GLY A 591 -41.81 -4.86 7.08
C GLY A 591 -40.56 -5.27 7.85
N ASN A 592 -40.61 -6.43 8.49
CA ASN A 592 -39.49 -7.00 9.24
C ASN A 592 -38.57 -7.85 8.34
N THR A 593 -37.28 -7.89 8.63
CA THR A 593 -36.33 -8.87 8.05
C THR A 593 -35.96 -9.88 9.11
N THR A 594 -36.13 -11.18 8.83
CA THR A 594 -35.81 -12.29 9.74
C THR A 594 -34.83 -13.24 9.07
N LEU A 595 -33.63 -13.38 9.64
CA LEU A 595 -32.57 -14.26 9.15
C LEU A 595 -32.25 -15.35 10.19
N ASN A 596 -32.65 -16.58 9.92
CA ASN A 596 -32.46 -17.74 10.79
C ASN A 596 -31.45 -18.71 10.15
N ALA A 597 -30.19 -18.63 10.56
CA ALA A 597 -29.17 -19.61 10.21
C ALA A 597 -29.02 -20.65 11.34
N ALA A 598 -29.01 -21.95 11.06
CA ALA A 598 -28.73 -22.95 12.09
C ALA A 598 -27.27 -22.90 12.59
N ASN A 599 -26.34 -22.43 11.74
CA ASN A 599 -24.91 -22.43 11.99
C ASN A 599 -24.27 -21.04 11.76
N THR A 600 -24.16 -20.54 10.53
CA THR A 600 -23.48 -19.25 10.27
C THR A 600 -24.33 -18.23 9.49
N LEU A 601 -24.26 -16.97 9.91
CA LEU A 601 -24.57 -15.82 9.06
C LEU A 601 -23.27 -15.08 8.76
N ASN A 602 -22.98 -14.85 7.48
CA ASN A 602 -21.80 -14.14 7.01
C ASN A 602 -22.23 -12.99 6.08
N VAL A 603 -22.03 -11.75 6.51
CA VAL A 603 -22.28 -10.53 5.73
C VAL A 603 -20.93 -9.87 5.45
N GLN A 604 -20.60 -9.60 4.18
CA GLN A 604 -19.31 -9.03 3.78
C GLN A 604 -19.47 -7.93 2.74
N GLY A 605 -19.01 -6.71 3.07
CA GLY A 605 -19.20 -5.51 2.24
C GLY A 605 -20.66 -5.23 1.85
N SER A 606 -21.63 -5.72 2.64
CA SER A 606 -23.02 -5.88 2.23
C SER A 606 -24.01 -5.43 3.31
N GLN A 607 -25.29 -5.30 2.95
CA GLN A 607 -26.31 -4.63 3.76
C GLN A 607 -27.50 -5.54 4.10
N VAL A 608 -27.99 -5.43 5.33
CA VAL A 608 -29.27 -6.03 5.78
C VAL A 608 -30.18 -4.92 6.31
N GLY A 609 -31.37 -4.78 5.74
CA GLY A 609 -32.29 -3.67 6.03
C GLY A 609 -33.71 -4.11 6.37
N ALA A 610 -34.41 -3.35 7.20
CA ALA A 610 -35.86 -3.44 7.42
C ALA A 610 -36.47 -2.07 7.71
N GLY A 611 -37.70 -1.82 7.21
CA GLY A 611 -38.52 -0.70 7.64
C GLY A 611 -39.09 -0.89 9.05
N GLY A 612 -39.39 -2.14 9.41
CA GLY A 612 -39.65 -2.59 10.78
C GLY A 612 -38.39 -3.09 11.47
N ASP A 613 -38.48 -4.25 12.13
CA ASP A 613 -37.41 -4.88 12.90
C ASP A 613 -36.50 -5.76 12.02
N VAL A 614 -35.19 -5.78 12.31
CA VAL A 614 -34.27 -6.80 11.80
C VAL A 614 -34.01 -7.84 12.91
N ASN A 615 -34.46 -9.07 12.70
CA ASN A 615 -34.29 -10.20 13.61
C ASN A 615 -33.29 -11.19 13.03
N VAL A 616 -32.27 -11.56 13.81
CA VAL A 616 -31.17 -12.40 13.35
C VAL A 616 -30.85 -13.47 14.38
N SER A 617 -30.83 -14.74 13.96
CA SER A 617 -30.50 -15.89 14.81
C SER A 617 -29.46 -16.78 14.13
N ALA A 618 -28.39 -17.13 14.85
CA ALA A 618 -27.31 -18.01 14.34
C ALA A 618 -26.56 -18.73 15.46
N LYS A 619 -25.68 -19.67 15.12
CA LYS A 619 -24.59 -20.06 16.04
C LYS A 619 -23.48 -19.01 16.02
N ASN A 620 -22.99 -18.64 14.85
CA ASN A 620 -22.02 -17.56 14.70
C ASN A 620 -22.49 -16.52 13.67
N MET A 621 -22.21 -15.26 13.92
CA MET A 621 -22.49 -14.15 13.01
C MET A 621 -21.21 -13.37 12.71
N THR A 622 -20.96 -13.09 11.44
CA THR A 622 -19.85 -12.26 10.98
C THR A 622 -20.37 -11.14 10.08
N PHE A 623 -20.01 -9.90 10.40
CA PHE A 623 -20.27 -8.71 9.59
C PHE A 623 -18.92 -8.08 9.22
N GLY A 624 -18.29 -8.64 8.19
CA GLY A 624 -16.95 -8.30 7.75
C GLY A 624 -16.91 -7.06 6.84
N ALA A 625 -15.80 -6.32 6.90
CA ALA A 625 -15.39 -5.44 5.82
C ALA A 625 -14.63 -6.23 4.74
N VAL A 626 -14.66 -5.76 3.50
CA VAL A 626 -13.81 -6.20 2.38
C VAL A 626 -12.96 -5.03 1.90
N ASN A 627 -11.90 -5.28 1.12
CA ASN A 627 -10.96 -4.24 0.71
C ASN A 627 -11.03 -3.99 -0.80
N ASP A 628 -11.52 -2.82 -1.20
CA ASP A 628 -11.22 -2.26 -2.51
C ASP A 628 -9.72 -2.00 -2.61
N VAL A 629 -9.14 -2.19 -3.80
CA VAL A 629 -7.68 -2.09 -4.03
C VAL A 629 -7.43 -1.25 -5.26
N SER A 630 -6.43 -0.39 -5.22
CA SER A 630 -5.85 0.23 -6.41
C SER A 630 -4.34 0.14 -6.28
N GLU A 631 -3.68 -0.55 -7.21
CA GLU A 631 -2.22 -0.78 -7.20
C GLU A 631 -1.62 -0.56 -8.59
N THR A 632 -0.46 0.06 -8.64
CA THR A 632 0.40 0.22 -9.83
C THR A 632 1.79 -0.35 -9.53
N ARG A 633 2.29 -1.24 -10.38
CA ARG A 633 3.66 -1.75 -10.36
C ARG A 633 4.38 -1.26 -11.61
N THR A 634 5.58 -0.69 -11.47
CA THR A 634 6.42 -0.33 -12.62
C THR A 634 7.77 -1.01 -12.49
N SER A 635 8.19 -1.76 -13.50
CA SER A 635 9.54 -2.32 -13.60
C SER A 635 10.20 -1.77 -14.86
N SER A 636 11.32 -1.07 -14.70
CA SER A 636 12.13 -0.54 -15.79
C SER A 636 13.54 -1.12 -15.75
N SER A 637 14.12 -1.40 -16.92
CA SER A 637 15.52 -1.73 -17.10
C SER A 637 16.05 -0.97 -18.30
N THR A 638 17.03 -0.10 -18.07
CA THR A 638 17.63 0.75 -19.10
C THR A 638 19.13 0.49 -19.17
N THR A 639 19.61 0.11 -20.35
CA THR A 639 21.03 -0.07 -20.66
C THR A 639 21.46 1.01 -21.65
N SER A 640 22.46 1.80 -21.27
CA SER A 640 23.08 2.83 -22.11
C SER A 640 24.56 2.50 -22.32
N VAL A 641 25.05 2.74 -23.55
CA VAL A 641 26.48 2.69 -23.90
C VAL A 641 26.82 3.92 -24.72
N GLY A 642 27.85 4.66 -24.32
CA GLY A 642 28.15 5.96 -24.91
C GLY A 642 29.53 6.49 -24.55
N GLN A 643 29.76 7.76 -24.91
CA GLN A 643 30.82 8.56 -24.32
C GLN A 643 30.29 9.38 -23.14
N TYR A 644 31.15 9.73 -22.19
CA TYR A 644 30.87 10.68 -21.12
C TYR A 644 31.97 11.74 -21.06
N GLN A 645 31.59 12.90 -20.53
CA GLN A 645 32.47 13.97 -20.11
C GLN A 645 32.02 14.41 -18.72
N SER A 646 32.84 14.20 -17.69
CA SER A 646 32.58 14.69 -16.34
C SER A 646 33.55 15.81 -15.98
N GLY A 647 33.02 16.83 -15.31
CA GLY A 647 33.77 17.91 -14.69
C GLY A 647 33.45 17.97 -13.20
N LYS A 648 34.47 17.87 -12.35
CA LYS A 648 34.35 18.16 -10.92
C LYS A 648 35.00 19.52 -10.63
N VAL A 649 34.27 20.40 -9.94
CA VAL A 649 34.81 21.66 -9.42
C VAL A 649 34.65 21.64 -7.90
N GLY A 650 35.78 21.53 -7.20
CA GLY A 650 35.84 21.76 -5.76
C GLY A 650 35.99 23.25 -5.48
N VAL A 651 34.99 23.87 -4.83
CA VAL A 651 35.04 25.28 -4.44
C VAL A 651 35.04 25.38 -2.92
N THR A 652 36.20 25.66 -2.34
CA THR A 652 36.28 26.12 -0.95
C THR A 652 35.83 27.58 -0.90
N ALA A 653 34.53 27.78 -0.66
CA ALA A 653 33.83 29.02 -0.35
C ALA A 653 34.32 30.33 -1.01
N GLY A 654 33.69 30.72 -2.15
CA GLY A 654 33.63 32.15 -2.51
C GLY A 654 33.56 32.56 -3.99
N ALA A 655 32.54 32.16 -4.75
CA ALA A 655 31.97 32.96 -5.87
C ALA A 655 30.76 32.26 -6.53
N SER A 656 29.83 33.06 -7.07
CA SER A 656 28.73 32.62 -7.93
C SER A 656 29.21 32.26 -9.35
N ALA A 657 28.69 31.18 -9.94
CA ALA A 657 28.95 30.79 -11.32
C ALA A 657 27.69 30.92 -12.19
N GLU A 658 27.76 31.72 -13.26
CA GLU A 658 26.72 31.77 -14.30
C GLU A 658 26.84 30.59 -15.27
N THR A 659 25.70 30.09 -15.75
CA THR A 659 25.59 28.91 -16.59
C THR A 659 25.65 29.26 -18.09
N GLY A 660 26.77 28.96 -18.75
CA GLY A 660 26.92 29.18 -20.20
C GLY A 660 28.10 28.45 -20.84
N LEU A 661 27.93 28.02 -22.10
CA LEU A 661 28.86 27.19 -22.89
C LEU A 661 30.17 27.89 -23.32
N LYS A 662 30.71 28.83 -22.54
CA LYS A 662 32.02 29.46 -22.75
C LYS A 662 32.70 29.76 -21.41
N PRO A 663 33.69 28.96 -20.96
CA PRO A 663 34.39 29.22 -19.71
C PRO A 663 35.37 30.39 -19.87
N LYS A 664 34.92 31.60 -19.53
CA LYS A 664 35.79 32.72 -19.15
C LYS A 664 35.39 33.20 -17.76
N ALA A 665 35.95 32.56 -16.75
CA ALA A 665 35.89 33.00 -15.36
C ALA A 665 37.32 33.25 -14.87
N GLU A 666 37.73 34.51 -14.85
CA GLU A 666 38.96 34.94 -14.15
C GLU A 666 38.64 35.06 -12.66
N ALA A 667 38.78 33.96 -11.92
CA ALA A 667 38.63 33.90 -10.48
C ALA A 667 39.89 33.30 -9.86
N SER A 668 40.67 34.13 -9.14
CA SER A 668 41.91 33.73 -8.50
C SER A 668 41.65 32.99 -7.18
N ALA A 669 41.41 31.68 -7.27
CA ALA A 669 41.40 30.76 -6.14
C ALA A 669 42.10 29.45 -6.54
N ASN A 670 42.63 28.69 -5.57
CA ASN A 670 43.30 27.41 -5.82
C ASN A 670 42.28 26.29 -6.12
N ALA A 671 41.64 26.37 -7.29
CA ALA A 671 40.72 25.36 -7.78
C ALA A 671 41.46 24.30 -8.61
N SER A 672 41.33 23.03 -8.24
CA SER A 672 41.64 21.89 -9.11
C SER A 672 40.43 21.61 -10.00
N ALA A 673 40.58 21.88 -11.30
CA ALA A 673 39.61 21.47 -12.30
C ALA A 673 40.09 20.15 -12.92
N SER A 674 39.36 19.06 -12.69
CA SER A 674 39.55 17.80 -13.39
C SER A 674 38.47 17.62 -14.45
N LEU A 675 38.92 17.38 -15.68
CA LEU A 675 38.08 17.04 -16.82
C LEU A 675 38.38 15.61 -17.23
N GLU A 676 37.39 14.73 -17.14
CA GLU A 676 37.50 13.33 -17.56
C GLU A 676 36.57 13.10 -18.76
N MET A 677 37.10 12.51 -19.83
CA MET A 677 36.32 12.15 -21.03
C MET A 677 36.61 10.71 -21.43
N GLY A 678 35.58 9.91 -21.69
CA GLY A 678 35.74 8.48 -21.88
C GLY A 678 34.54 7.78 -22.48
N PHE A 679 34.59 6.45 -22.48
CA PHE A 679 33.47 5.57 -22.80
C PHE A 679 32.88 4.99 -21.51
N TYR A 680 31.56 4.82 -21.49
CA TYR A 680 30.87 4.17 -20.37
C TYR A 680 29.81 3.20 -20.84
N GLY A 681 29.47 2.26 -19.96
CA GLY A 681 28.26 1.45 -20.03
C GLY A 681 27.56 1.45 -18.68
N SER A 682 26.25 1.65 -18.67
CA SER A 682 25.43 1.62 -17.45
C SER A 682 24.20 0.75 -17.65
N ASN A 683 23.84 -0.05 -16.64
CA ASN A 683 22.53 -0.67 -16.52
C ASN A 683 21.85 -0.18 -15.24
N THR A 684 20.68 0.45 -15.40
CA THR A 684 19.83 0.92 -14.30
C THR A 684 18.53 0.12 -14.32
N GLN A 685 18.21 -0.53 -13.20
CA GLN A 685 16.96 -1.26 -12.98
C GLN A 685 16.18 -0.56 -11.87
N THR A 686 14.92 -0.24 -12.13
CA THR A 686 14.03 0.40 -11.15
C THR A 686 12.75 -0.41 -11.03
N ARG A 687 12.35 -0.75 -9.80
CA ARG A 687 11.08 -1.41 -9.48
C ARG A 687 10.31 -0.55 -8.48
N THR A 688 9.14 -0.08 -8.86
CA THR A 688 8.20 0.60 -7.97
C THR A 688 6.92 -0.19 -7.81
N VAL A 689 6.34 -0.13 -6.61
CA VAL A 689 4.98 -0.58 -6.31
C VAL A 689 4.33 0.51 -5.49
N GLU A 690 3.21 1.05 -5.97
CA GLU A 690 2.40 2.02 -5.25
C GLU A 690 0.98 1.46 -5.20
N GLY A 691 0.35 1.46 -4.02
CA GLY A 691 -1.01 0.96 -3.88
C GLY A 691 -1.74 1.47 -2.66
N SER A 692 -3.04 1.27 -2.67
CA SER A 692 -3.93 1.60 -1.57
C SER A 692 -5.04 0.57 -1.45
N THR A 693 -5.61 0.45 -0.25
CA THR A 693 -6.85 -0.30 -0.02
C THR A 693 -7.85 0.53 0.79
N THR A 694 -9.13 0.37 0.48
CA THR A 694 -10.23 1.03 1.18
C THR A 694 -11.21 -0.01 1.71
N ALA A 695 -11.56 0.07 2.99
CA ALA A 695 -12.46 -0.87 3.63
C ALA A 695 -13.93 -0.57 3.28
N VAL A 696 -14.58 -1.50 2.57
CA VAL A 696 -16.01 -1.50 2.30
C VAL A 696 -16.71 -2.29 3.41
N THR A 697 -17.35 -1.56 4.32
CA THR A 697 -17.92 -2.09 5.57
C THR A 697 -19.31 -2.70 5.36
N SER A 698 -19.61 -3.80 6.07
CA SER A 698 -21.00 -4.30 6.15
C SER A 698 -21.87 -3.43 7.04
N GLY A 699 -23.19 -3.50 6.84
CA GLY A 699 -24.15 -2.77 7.68
C GLY A 699 -25.48 -3.49 7.91
N ILE A 700 -26.14 -3.09 9.00
CA ILE A 700 -27.45 -3.58 9.42
C ILE A 700 -28.29 -2.39 9.90
N THR A 701 -29.48 -2.21 9.32
CA THR A 701 -30.34 -1.05 9.59
C THR A 701 -31.80 -1.45 9.79
N ALA A 702 -32.41 -1.01 10.89
CA ALA A 702 -33.84 -1.18 11.17
C ALA A 702 -34.51 0.19 11.40
N GLY A 703 -35.72 0.39 10.86
CA GLY A 703 -36.60 1.48 11.31
C GLY A 703 -37.15 1.22 12.71
N GLY A 704 -37.37 -0.06 13.04
CA GLY A 704 -37.64 -0.56 14.39
C GLY A 704 -36.37 -1.00 15.11
N ASN A 705 -36.42 -2.19 15.72
CA ASN A 705 -35.33 -2.78 16.51
C ASN A 705 -34.35 -3.59 15.65
N VAL A 706 -33.08 -3.68 16.08
CA VAL A 706 -32.14 -4.70 15.61
C VAL A 706 -31.97 -5.74 16.73
N ASN A 707 -32.33 -6.99 16.47
CA ASN A 707 -32.29 -8.10 17.41
C ASN A 707 -31.31 -9.17 16.90
N ARG A 708 -30.20 -9.42 17.60
CA ARG A 708 -29.13 -10.38 17.22
C ARG A 708 -28.93 -11.44 18.30
N THR A 709 -29.26 -12.69 18.02
CA THR A 709 -29.14 -13.81 18.97
C THR A 709 -28.16 -14.86 18.44
N ALA A 710 -26.97 -14.93 19.01
CA ALA A 710 -25.97 -15.95 18.71
C ALA A 710 -25.82 -16.94 19.88
N SER A 711 -25.71 -18.25 19.60
CA SER A 711 -25.32 -19.23 20.62
C SER A 711 -23.79 -19.38 20.78
N GLY A 712 -23.03 -18.90 19.79
CA GLY A 712 -21.57 -18.77 19.77
C GLY A 712 -21.15 -17.29 19.69
N GLY A 713 -20.44 -16.90 18.64
CA GLY A 713 -19.85 -15.56 18.52
C GLY A 713 -20.60 -14.59 17.61
N ILE A 714 -20.58 -13.30 17.97
CA ILE A 714 -20.83 -12.16 17.07
C ILE A 714 -19.48 -11.50 16.75
N THR A 715 -19.15 -11.35 15.48
CA THR A 715 -17.95 -10.65 15.00
C THR A 715 -18.31 -9.53 14.03
N ASP A 716 -17.98 -8.29 14.40
CA ASP A 716 -18.17 -7.07 13.63
C ASP A 716 -16.80 -6.50 13.24
N VAL A 717 -16.64 -6.03 12.00
CA VAL A 717 -15.39 -5.45 11.49
C VAL A 717 -15.71 -4.16 10.73
N GLY A 718 -15.48 -3.01 11.36
CA GLY A 718 -15.87 -1.69 10.84
C GLY A 718 -17.39 -1.54 10.63
N THR A 719 -18.22 -2.37 11.25
CA THR A 719 -19.64 -2.53 10.91
C THR A 719 -20.48 -1.31 11.27
N GLN A 720 -21.45 -0.98 10.43
CA GLN A 720 -22.43 0.08 10.67
C GLN A 720 -23.75 -0.53 11.17
N ILE A 721 -24.18 -0.16 12.38
CA ILE A 721 -25.38 -0.68 13.03
C ILE A 721 -26.35 0.48 13.31
N GLY A 722 -27.51 0.48 12.66
CA GLY A 722 -28.55 1.50 12.80
C GLY A 722 -29.88 0.93 13.30
N ALA A 723 -30.51 1.55 14.29
CA ALA A 723 -31.86 1.21 14.74
C ALA A 723 -32.66 2.47 15.11
N GLY A 724 -33.89 2.61 14.61
CA GLY A 724 -34.81 3.65 15.09
C GLY A 724 -35.37 3.33 16.48
N GLY A 725 -35.62 2.04 16.73
CA GLY A 725 -35.94 1.47 18.04
C GLY A 725 -34.69 1.12 18.85
N ASN A 726 -34.64 -0.10 19.40
CA ASN A 726 -33.54 -0.58 20.24
C ASN A 726 -32.54 -1.45 19.46
N LEU A 727 -31.32 -1.59 19.97
CA LEU A 727 -30.42 -2.69 19.62
C LEU A 727 -30.43 -3.69 20.78
N ASN A 728 -30.88 -4.92 20.53
CA ASN A 728 -30.80 -6.04 21.46
C ASN A 728 -29.83 -7.08 20.88
N GLN A 729 -28.74 -7.39 21.57
CA GLN A 729 -27.85 -8.48 21.15
C GLN A 729 -27.40 -9.37 22.30
N SER A 730 -27.35 -10.68 22.02
CA SER A 730 -26.96 -11.73 22.96
C SER A 730 -26.04 -12.73 22.28
N ALA A 731 -24.90 -13.07 22.89
CA ALA A 731 -23.94 -14.04 22.37
C ALA A 731 -23.16 -14.76 23.49
N ALA A 732 -22.39 -15.80 23.14
CA ALA A 732 -21.32 -16.28 24.01
C ALA A 732 -20.12 -15.32 23.99
N THR A 733 -19.75 -14.79 22.83
CA THR A 733 -18.73 -13.74 22.68
C THR A 733 -19.18 -12.68 21.70
N ILE A 734 -18.79 -11.43 21.97
CA ILE A 734 -19.02 -10.29 21.06
C ILE A 734 -17.66 -9.66 20.77
N THR A 735 -17.29 -9.53 19.50
CA THR A 735 -16.01 -8.97 19.07
C THR A 735 -16.24 -7.93 18.00
N SER A 736 -15.88 -6.67 18.27
CA SER A 736 -15.87 -5.60 17.29
C SER A 736 -14.43 -5.18 17.03
N LYS A 737 -13.99 -5.27 15.77
CA LYS A 737 -12.64 -4.88 15.32
C LYS A 737 -12.69 -3.67 14.41
N ALA A 738 -11.59 -2.92 14.35
CA ALA A 738 -11.40 -1.96 13.28
C ALA A 738 -11.11 -2.68 11.95
N ALA A 739 -11.74 -2.22 10.87
CA ALA A 739 -11.20 -2.42 9.52
C ALA A 739 -10.07 -1.39 9.28
N ALA A 740 -9.41 -1.43 8.12
CA ALA A 740 -8.33 -0.50 7.81
C ALA A 740 -8.34 -0.03 6.34
N ASN A 741 -8.13 1.27 6.15
CA ASN A 741 -7.74 1.85 4.86
C ASN A 741 -6.21 1.95 4.83
N THR A 742 -5.56 1.34 3.85
CA THR A 742 -4.09 1.32 3.77
C THR A 742 -3.57 2.05 2.55
N THR A 743 -2.35 2.56 2.65
CA THR A 743 -1.57 3.05 1.50
C THR A 743 -0.14 2.54 1.64
N TYR A 744 0.49 2.15 0.54
CA TYR A 744 1.87 1.66 0.55
C TYR A 744 2.60 2.05 -0.72
N THR A 745 3.88 2.37 -0.57
CA THR A 745 4.79 2.65 -1.67
C THR A 745 6.09 1.92 -1.42
N SER A 746 6.69 1.35 -2.45
CA SER A 746 8.06 0.87 -2.42
C SER A 746 8.75 1.18 -3.73
N SER A 747 10.03 1.52 -3.65
CA SER A 747 10.90 1.77 -4.79
C SER A 747 12.25 1.10 -4.52
N SER A 748 12.79 0.42 -5.52
CA SER A 748 14.11 -0.21 -5.50
C SER A 748 14.80 0.10 -6.82
N THR A 749 15.86 0.89 -6.77
CA THR A 749 16.72 1.19 -7.92
C THR A 749 18.11 0.59 -7.69
N GLU A 750 18.62 -0.13 -8.68
CA GLU A 750 20.01 -0.56 -8.75
C GLU A 750 20.64 -0.02 -10.04
N THR A 751 21.77 0.67 -9.92
CA THR A 751 22.56 1.14 -11.06
C THR A 751 23.97 0.57 -11.00
N ASN A 752 24.37 -0.11 -12.07
CA ASN A 752 25.72 -0.62 -12.28
C ASN A 752 26.36 0.15 -13.44
N THR A 753 27.45 0.87 -13.18
CA THR A 753 28.14 1.69 -14.20
C THR A 753 29.63 1.34 -14.26
N GLY A 754 30.13 1.09 -15.47
CA GLY A 754 31.55 0.98 -15.77
C GLY A 754 32.00 2.11 -16.68
N LYS A 755 33.12 2.77 -16.36
CA LYS A 755 33.68 3.92 -17.08
C LYS A 755 35.16 3.68 -17.40
N LEU A 756 35.59 4.12 -18.58
CA LEU A 756 36.98 4.11 -19.05
C LEU A 756 37.26 5.44 -19.75
N GLY A 757 38.07 6.31 -19.14
CA GLY A 757 38.30 7.66 -19.64
C GLY A 757 39.75 8.13 -19.57
N GLY A 758 40.07 9.14 -20.39
CA GLY A 758 41.24 9.97 -20.20
C GLY A 758 40.89 11.15 -19.30
N PHE A 759 41.73 11.47 -18.32
CA PHE A 759 41.57 12.64 -17.47
C PHE A 759 42.68 13.65 -17.69
N ALA A 760 42.35 14.93 -17.55
CA ALA A 760 43.30 16.04 -17.51
C ALA A 760 43.02 16.91 -16.28
N GLU A 761 44.09 17.26 -15.57
CA GLU A 761 44.04 18.05 -14.33
C GLU A 761 44.87 19.31 -14.51
N ALA A 762 44.24 20.48 -14.32
CA ALA A 762 44.92 21.77 -14.37
C ALA A 762 45.11 22.33 -12.95
N SER A 763 46.36 22.54 -12.54
CA SER A 763 46.67 23.34 -11.35
C SER A 763 46.70 24.83 -11.72
N ALA A 764 45.77 25.61 -11.16
CA ALA A 764 45.70 27.08 -11.07
C ALA A 764 46.35 27.92 -12.20
N GLY A 765 45.51 28.63 -12.99
CA GLY A 765 45.93 29.86 -13.69
C GLY A 765 45.89 29.88 -15.22
N VAL A 766 45.31 28.88 -15.89
CA VAL A 766 45.24 28.84 -17.38
C VAL A 766 43.80 28.73 -17.88
N SER A 767 43.38 29.69 -18.69
CA SER A 767 42.10 29.65 -19.42
C SER A 767 42.21 28.75 -20.66
N ALA A 768 41.76 27.50 -20.53
CA ALA A 768 41.74 26.56 -21.66
C ALA A 768 40.57 26.86 -22.61
N SER A 769 40.86 27.48 -23.76
CA SER A 769 39.87 27.61 -24.85
C SER A 769 39.91 26.38 -25.77
N ALA A 770 38.86 25.57 -25.77
CA ALA A 770 38.70 24.49 -26.74
C ALA A 770 38.43 25.06 -28.15
N SER A 771 39.28 24.71 -29.11
CA SER A 771 39.04 24.94 -30.54
C SER A 771 38.38 23.71 -31.18
N ALA A 772 37.55 23.92 -32.20
CA ALA A 772 36.67 22.90 -32.79
C ALA A 772 37.40 21.77 -33.58
N ASP A 773 38.71 21.90 -33.82
CA ASP A 773 39.49 20.98 -34.69
C ASP A 773 40.10 19.75 -33.97
N GLY A 774 39.64 19.42 -32.76
CA GLY A 774 40.00 18.16 -32.07
C GLY A 774 41.47 18.00 -31.67
N LYS A 775 42.28 19.06 -31.78
CA LYS A 775 43.68 19.08 -31.31
C LYS A 775 43.85 20.05 -30.15
N ALA A 776 43.89 19.51 -28.93
CA ALA A 776 44.28 20.26 -27.74
C ALA A 776 45.77 20.63 -27.82
N LYS A 777 46.06 21.86 -28.28
CA LYS A 777 47.41 22.43 -28.20
C LYS A 777 47.62 22.97 -26.77
N VAL A 778 48.05 22.10 -25.87
CA VAL A 778 48.50 22.51 -24.53
C VAL A 778 49.87 23.18 -24.68
N GLU A 779 49.94 24.49 -24.45
CA GLU A 779 51.24 25.16 -24.38
C GLU A 779 51.91 24.87 -23.04
N ASN A 780 53.16 24.43 -23.10
CA ASN A 780 53.81 23.66 -22.05
C ASN A 780 54.12 24.51 -20.79
N SER A 781 53.21 24.47 -19.82
CA SER A 781 53.39 25.04 -18.47
C SER A 781 53.40 23.91 -17.43
N SER A 782 54.40 23.91 -16.56
CA SER A 782 54.85 22.76 -15.76
C SER A 782 53.98 22.45 -14.51
N GLY A 783 52.70 22.14 -14.74
CA GLY A 783 51.74 21.74 -13.69
C GLY A 783 50.54 20.89 -14.12
N ALA A 784 50.32 20.63 -15.41
CA ALA A 784 49.16 19.87 -15.88
C ALA A 784 49.35 18.34 -15.77
N GLY A 785 48.41 17.65 -15.13
CA GLY A 785 48.29 16.18 -15.10
C GLY A 785 47.48 15.66 -16.30
N ALA A 786 47.83 14.47 -16.81
CA ALA A 786 47.11 13.85 -17.91
C ALA A 786 47.26 12.33 -17.87
N GLY A 787 46.15 11.59 -17.82
CA GLY A 787 46.17 10.15 -17.54
C GLY A 787 44.98 9.36 -18.06
N VAL A 788 44.93 8.08 -17.72
CA VAL A 788 43.82 7.14 -18.00
C VAL A 788 43.22 6.67 -16.69
N ARG A 789 41.89 6.64 -16.57
CA ARG A 789 41.13 6.17 -15.41
C ARG A 789 40.12 5.10 -15.80
N VAL A 790 40.01 4.06 -14.97
CA VAL A 790 38.96 3.04 -15.03
C VAL A 790 38.16 3.13 -13.73
N THR A 791 36.84 3.16 -13.83
CA THR A 791 35.95 3.31 -12.67
C THR A 791 34.79 2.32 -12.76
N TYR A 792 34.44 1.71 -11.64
CA TYR A 792 33.21 0.91 -11.45
C TYR A 792 32.42 1.48 -10.28
N GLU A 793 31.11 1.67 -10.49
CA GLU A 793 30.16 2.24 -9.53
C GLU A 793 28.92 1.32 -9.44
N ASN A 794 28.59 0.83 -8.24
CA ASN A 794 27.30 0.20 -7.91
C ASN A 794 26.54 1.12 -6.94
N GLN A 795 25.30 1.46 -7.27
CA GLN A 795 24.42 2.27 -6.45
C GLN A 795 23.09 1.54 -6.26
N GLN A 796 22.65 1.37 -5.02
CA GLN A 796 21.40 0.72 -4.63
C GLN A 796 20.61 1.66 -3.73
N ASP A 797 19.45 2.10 -4.19
CA ASP A 797 18.50 2.93 -3.43
C ASP A 797 17.20 2.15 -3.25
N SER A 798 16.87 1.80 -2.01
CA SER A 798 15.60 1.20 -1.63
C SER A 798 14.83 2.11 -0.68
N SER A 799 13.54 2.28 -0.93
CA SER A 799 12.62 2.97 -0.02
C SER A 799 11.30 2.20 0.07
N ARG A 800 10.68 2.24 1.24
CA ARG A 800 9.34 1.72 1.51
C ARG A 800 8.61 2.68 2.44
N SER A 801 7.33 2.89 2.21
CA SER A 801 6.42 3.57 3.12
C SER A 801 5.09 2.82 3.17
N ALA A 802 4.44 2.81 4.32
CA ALA A 802 3.12 2.25 4.50
C ALA A 802 2.35 3.05 5.55
N SER A 803 1.05 3.22 5.35
CA SER A 803 0.14 3.77 6.35
C SER A 803 -1.15 2.96 6.41
N SER A 804 -1.82 2.99 7.56
CA SER A 804 -3.06 2.29 7.84
C SER A 804 -3.92 3.14 8.75
N ASN A 805 -5.09 3.57 8.29
CA ASN A 805 -6.08 4.30 9.08
C ASN A 805 -7.22 3.37 9.48
N ALA A 806 -7.51 3.31 10.78
CA ALA A 806 -8.55 2.46 11.36
C ALA A 806 -9.96 2.95 10.99
N VAL A 807 -10.80 2.02 10.54
CA VAL A 807 -12.23 2.21 10.26
C VAL A 807 -13.01 1.41 11.28
N VAL A 808 -13.43 2.08 12.35
CA VAL A 808 -14.07 1.49 13.53
C VAL A 808 -15.56 1.22 13.32
N SER A 809 -16.11 0.24 14.04
CA SER A 809 -17.55 -0.02 14.02
C SER A 809 -18.34 1.12 14.68
N SER A 810 -19.53 1.40 14.17
CA SER A 810 -20.42 2.44 14.68
C SER A 810 -21.82 1.89 14.95
N VAL A 811 -22.36 2.20 16.12
CA VAL A 811 -23.69 1.81 16.59
C VAL A 811 -24.49 3.08 16.86
N LYS A 812 -25.58 3.30 16.14
CA LYS A 812 -26.45 4.48 16.29
C LYS A 812 -27.90 4.04 16.46
N VAL A 813 -28.47 4.32 17.63
CA VAL A 813 -29.73 3.75 18.09
C VAL A 813 -30.63 4.84 18.68
N GLY A 814 -31.90 4.91 18.25
CA GLY A 814 -32.86 5.91 18.75
C GLY A 814 -33.39 5.61 20.15
N GLY A 815 -33.53 4.33 20.50
CA GLY A 815 -33.88 3.82 21.81
C GLY A 815 -32.67 3.38 22.63
N ASN A 816 -32.76 2.18 23.21
CA ASN A 816 -31.75 1.59 24.08
C ASN A 816 -30.77 0.70 23.31
N VAL A 817 -29.51 0.66 23.75
CA VAL A 817 -28.55 -0.40 23.39
C VAL A 817 -28.47 -1.39 24.54
N ASN A 818 -28.79 -2.66 24.28
CA ASN A 818 -28.78 -3.73 25.28
C ASN A 818 -27.96 -4.91 24.73
N SER A 819 -26.71 -5.04 25.18
CA SER A 819 -25.73 -5.98 24.64
C SER A 819 -25.21 -6.90 25.74
N THR A 820 -25.44 -8.21 25.62
CA THR A 820 -25.08 -9.19 26.64
C THR A 820 -24.19 -10.31 26.06
N SER A 821 -23.07 -10.62 26.71
CA SER A 821 -22.27 -11.81 26.43
C SER A 821 -22.09 -12.70 27.67
N SER A 822 -22.18 -14.03 27.53
CA SER A 822 -21.86 -14.93 28.65
C SER A 822 -20.35 -15.07 28.89
N GLY A 823 -19.54 -14.87 27.86
CA GLY A 823 -18.08 -14.75 27.89
C GLY A 823 -17.59 -13.33 27.59
N LYS A 824 -16.40 -13.21 26.99
CA LYS A 824 -15.76 -11.91 26.70
C LYS A 824 -16.52 -11.09 25.64
N THR A 825 -16.71 -9.80 25.93
CA THR A 825 -16.96 -8.76 24.92
C THR A 825 -15.66 -7.99 24.67
N SER A 826 -15.29 -7.83 23.40
CA SER A 826 -14.08 -7.10 22.96
C SER A 826 -14.50 -6.03 21.96
N LEU A 827 -14.15 -4.76 22.21
CA LEU A 827 -14.52 -3.63 21.37
C LEU A 827 -13.26 -2.83 21.04
N GLU A 828 -12.93 -2.72 19.75
CA GLU A 828 -11.75 -1.98 19.28
C GLU A 828 -12.20 -0.67 18.63
N GLY A 829 -11.88 0.47 19.27
CA GLY A 829 -12.20 1.83 18.79
C GLY A 829 -13.67 2.12 18.49
N THR A 830 -14.57 1.19 18.85
CA THR A 830 -16.00 1.22 18.50
C THR A 830 -16.66 2.47 19.07
N ASN A 831 -17.71 2.99 18.40
CA ASN A 831 -18.50 4.09 18.93
C ASN A 831 -19.98 3.69 19.07
N ILE A 832 -20.53 3.85 20.27
CA ILE A 832 -21.91 3.49 20.62
C ILE A 832 -22.68 4.75 20.99
N ALA A 833 -23.72 5.08 20.23
CA ALA A 833 -24.60 6.21 20.49
C ALA A 833 -26.07 5.75 20.62
N ALA A 834 -26.66 5.97 21.79
CA ALA A 834 -28.06 5.66 22.10
C ALA A 834 -28.84 6.92 22.48
N GLY A 835 -30.07 7.07 21.97
CA GLY A 835 -30.98 8.15 22.34
C GLY A 835 -31.57 7.99 23.75
N ARG A 836 -31.57 6.77 24.29
CA ARG A 836 -31.91 6.44 25.68
C ARG A 836 -30.74 5.71 26.34
N ASP A 837 -30.96 4.55 26.96
CA ASP A 837 -29.97 3.88 27.81
C ASP A 837 -28.97 3.01 27.03
N VAL A 838 -27.75 2.84 27.56
CA VAL A 838 -26.79 1.82 27.11
C VAL A 838 -26.53 0.83 28.25
N THR A 839 -26.75 -0.46 28.00
CA THR A 839 -26.48 -1.55 28.93
C THR A 839 -25.55 -2.58 28.28
N LEU A 840 -24.38 -2.80 28.87
CA LEU A 840 -23.39 -3.79 28.45
C LEU A 840 -23.21 -4.84 29.56
N GLY A 841 -23.68 -6.07 29.32
CA GLY A 841 -23.42 -7.23 30.18
C GLY A 841 -22.34 -8.13 29.57
N ALA A 842 -21.35 -8.57 30.34
CA ALA A 842 -20.34 -9.50 29.83
C ALA A 842 -19.78 -10.46 30.88
N GLY A 843 -19.20 -11.58 30.46
CA GLY A 843 -18.27 -12.37 31.29
C GLY A 843 -17.03 -11.54 31.63
N SER A 844 -16.48 -10.82 30.65
CA SER A 844 -15.47 -9.76 30.82
C SER A 844 -15.56 -8.76 29.67
N LEU A 845 -15.12 -7.52 29.88
CA LEU A 845 -15.12 -6.45 28.87
C LEU A 845 -13.69 -5.95 28.60
N ASP A 846 -13.36 -5.78 27.33
CA ASP A 846 -12.10 -5.18 26.87
C ASP A 846 -12.40 -4.17 25.76
N TYR A 847 -12.41 -2.89 26.13
CA TYR A 847 -12.64 -1.77 25.24
C TYR A 847 -11.28 -1.12 24.90
N SER A 848 -10.62 -1.65 23.88
CA SER A 848 -9.30 -1.21 23.44
C SER A 848 -9.38 -0.08 22.40
N ALA A 849 -8.37 0.78 22.30
CA ALA A 849 -8.28 1.78 21.24
C ALA A 849 -7.79 1.12 19.93
N ALA A 850 -8.42 1.47 18.81
CA ALA A 850 -7.91 1.14 17.48
C ALA A 850 -6.67 2.02 17.16
N LYS A 851 -5.94 1.73 16.08
CA LYS A 851 -4.68 2.44 15.78
C LYS A 851 -4.56 2.83 14.31
N ASN A 852 -4.29 4.12 14.08
CA ASN A 852 -3.75 4.60 12.81
C ASN A 852 -2.23 4.42 12.85
N THR A 853 -1.62 3.77 11.87
CA THR A 853 -0.16 3.58 11.83
C THR A 853 0.45 4.18 10.57
N ALA A 854 1.71 4.58 10.67
CA ALA A 854 2.54 4.91 9.52
C ALA A 854 3.96 4.36 9.75
N SER A 855 4.63 3.94 8.69
CA SER A 855 6.03 3.51 8.72
C SER A 855 6.72 3.88 7.42
N SER A 856 8.03 4.11 7.51
CA SER A 856 8.89 4.33 6.35
C SER A 856 10.29 3.80 6.63
N SER A 857 10.92 3.17 5.64
CA SER A 857 12.31 2.73 5.70
C SER A 857 13.04 3.07 4.41
N GLY A 858 14.26 3.60 4.52
CA GLY A 858 15.19 3.80 3.42
C GLY A 858 16.48 3.02 3.67
N ASP A 859 16.99 2.34 2.64
CA ASP A 859 18.33 1.75 2.61
C ASP A 859 19.03 2.28 1.34
N LYS A 860 20.16 2.96 1.51
CA LYS A 860 21.01 3.44 0.42
C LYS A 860 22.39 2.83 0.55
N THR A 861 22.89 2.17 -0.49
CA THR A 861 24.26 1.64 -0.55
C THR A 861 24.92 2.11 -1.83
N GLN A 862 26.08 2.74 -1.72
CA GLN A 862 26.93 3.09 -2.85
C GLN A 862 28.30 2.45 -2.62
N ALA A 863 28.82 1.78 -3.64
CA ALA A 863 30.13 1.14 -3.61
C ALA A 863 30.85 1.42 -4.92
N GLY A 864 32.06 1.95 -4.84
CA GLY A 864 32.85 2.31 -6.02
C GLY A 864 34.32 1.94 -5.88
N ALA A 865 34.94 1.68 -7.03
CA ALA A 865 36.37 1.45 -7.15
C ALA A 865 36.89 2.15 -8.41
N SER A 866 38.01 2.87 -8.28
CA SER A 866 38.66 3.55 -9.41
C SER A 866 40.18 3.33 -9.40
N VAL A 867 40.75 3.20 -10.60
CA VAL A 867 42.18 3.06 -10.84
C VAL A 867 42.59 4.05 -11.92
N GLY A 868 43.48 4.97 -11.58
CA GLY A 868 43.99 6.02 -12.47
C GLY A 868 45.51 5.95 -12.64
N VAL A 869 45.99 6.28 -13.83
CA VAL A 869 47.41 6.40 -14.17
C VAL A 869 47.64 7.75 -14.86
N ASP A 870 48.19 8.72 -14.13
CA ASP A 870 48.67 9.99 -14.68
C ASP A 870 50.04 9.78 -15.35
N ILE A 871 50.06 9.97 -16.67
CA ILE A 871 51.23 9.81 -17.52
C ILE A 871 52.14 11.05 -17.43
N ALA A 872 51.57 12.24 -17.23
CA ALA A 872 52.30 13.51 -17.17
C ALA A 872 53.05 13.66 -15.83
N ASN A 873 52.38 13.46 -14.69
CA ASN A 873 53.00 13.50 -13.37
C ASN A 873 53.66 12.17 -12.95
N LYS A 874 53.47 11.11 -13.75
CA LYS A 874 53.93 9.73 -13.48
C LYS A 874 53.42 9.26 -12.12
N SER A 875 52.11 9.38 -11.92
CA SER A 875 51.40 8.93 -10.71
C SER A 875 50.38 7.84 -11.00
N VAL A 876 50.16 6.99 -10.00
CA VAL A 876 49.06 6.02 -9.98
C VAL A 876 48.15 6.38 -8.79
N SER A 877 46.85 6.48 -9.05
CA SER A 877 45.81 6.70 -8.04
C SER A 877 44.95 5.44 -7.93
N VAL A 878 44.70 4.97 -6.72
CA VAL A 878 43.70 3.92 -6.45
C VAL A 878 42.74 4.47 -5.41
N GLY A 879 41.45 4.52 -5.75
CA GLY A 879 40.39 5.01 -4.90
C GLY A 879 39.32 3.95 -4.68
N ALA A 880 38.84 3.80 -3.45
CA ALA A 880 37.70 2.96 -3.10
C ALA A 880 36.77 3.72 -2.15
N ASN A 881 35.46 3.67 -2.43
CA ASN A 881 34.45 4.29 -1.58
C ASN A 881 33.31 3.31 -1.27
N TYR A 882 32.80 3.39 -0.05
CA TYR A 882 31.64 2.64 0.42
C TYR A 882 30.80 3.52 1.35
N ASP A 883 29.58 3.80 0.94
CA ASP A 883 28.63 4.63 1.67
C ASP A 883 27.34 3.85 1.87
N ASN A 884 26.90 3.69 3.12
CA ASN A 884 25.67 3.01 3.49
C ASN A 884 24.85 3.86 4.46
N GLY A 885 23.72 4.39 3.99
CA GLY A 885 22.73 5.09 4.80
C GLY A 885 21.48 4.23 5.04
N LYS A 886 20.95 4.23 6.26
CA LYS A 886 19.70 3.59 6.64
C LYS A 886 18.83 4.54 7.44
N GLN A 887 17.59 4.72 7.01
CA GLN A 887 16.57 5.48 7.72
C GLN A 887 15.39 4.56 8.05
N SER A 888 14.77 4.73 9.20
CA SER A 888 13.57 4.01 9.59
C SER A 888 12.73 4.83 10.56
N ALA A 889 11.47 5.06 10.23
CA ALA A 889 10.50 5.72 11.09
C ALA A 889 9.22 4.89 11.21
N SER A 890 8.57 4.97 12.37
CA SER A 890 7.26 4.39 12.62
C SER A 890 6.46 5.24 13.59
N SER A 891 5.15 5.29 13.40
CA SER A 891 4.22 5.97 14.30
C SER A 891 2.90 5.22 14.42
N SER A 892 2.22 5.43 15.54
CA SER A 892 0.90 4.88 15.86
C SER A 892 0.11 5.94 16.61
N THR A 893 -1.06 6.34 16.10
CA THR A 893 -2.01 7.24 16.78
C THR A 893 -3.23 6.45 17.22
N ALA A 894 -3.61 6.55 18.49
CA ALA A 894 -4.77 5.87 19.03
C ALA A 894 -6.10 6.49 18.53
N VAL A 895 -7.01 5.63 18.09
CA VAL A 895 -8.39 5.94 17.73
C VAL A 895 -9.28 5.34 18.82
N VAL A 896 -9.61 6.18 19.80
CA VAL A 896 -10.33 5.76 21.02
C VAL A 896 -11.81 5.51 20.76
N GLY A 897 -12.37 4.53 21.46
CA GLY A 897 -13.81 4.21 21.40
C GLY A 897 -14.67 5.11 22.30
N GLY A 898 -15.98 5.00 22.13
CA GLY A 898 -16.97 5.84 22.81
C GLY A 898 -18.26 5.12 23.20
N ILE A 899 -18.88 5.57 24.28
CA ILE A 899 -20.26 5.31 24.67
C ILE A 899 -20.92 6.65 24.94
N GLN A 900 -21.95 7.00 24.17
CA GLN A 900 -22.78 8.18 24.36
C GLN A 900 -24.23 7.72 24.55
N SER A 901 -24.84 8.16 25.65
CA SER A 901 -26.19 7.77 26.06
C SER A 901 -27.01 9.00 26.42
N GLY A 902 -28.19 9.15 25.83
CA GLY A 902 -29.16 10.18 26.24
C GLY A 902 -29.75 9.89 27.62
N GLY A 903 -29.79 8.61 28.01
CA GLY A 903 -30.17 8.13 29.34
C GLY A 903 -28.95 7.66 30.13
N ASN A 904 -29.08 6.52 30.77
CA ASN A 904 -28.06 5.93 31.64
C ASN A 904 -27.01 5.14 30.85
N VAL A 905 -25.82 4.95 31.41
CA VAL A 905 -24.86 3.93 30.97
C VAL A 905 -24.68 2.93 32.10
N THR A 906 -24.92 1.64 31.83
CA THR A 906 -24.71 0.54 32.77
C THR A 906 -23.77 -0.49 32.15
N VAL A 907 -22.66 -0.79 32.81
CA VAL A 907 -21.74 -1.88 32.45
C VAL A 907 -21.70 -2.87 33.61
N ASN A 908 -21.98 -4.14 33.34
CA ASN A 908 -21.96 -5.22 34.32
C ASN A 908 -21.09 -6.38 33.82
N THR A 909 -19.95 -6.64 34.46
CA THR A 909 -19.06 -7.77 34.13
C THR A 909 -18.93 -8.76 35.28
N ALA A 910 -18.93 -10.05 34.96
CA ALA A 910 -18.70 -11.10 35.96
C ALA A 910 -17.22 -11.15 36.42
N GLY A 911 -16.29 -10.93 35.50
CA GLY A 911 -14.87 -10.69 35.74
C GLY A 911 -14.50 -9.23 35.44
N ASP A 912 -13.36 -9.03 34.79
CA ASP A 912 -12.75 -7.71 34.58
C ASP A 912 -13.47 -6.86 33.51
N ALA A 913 -13.38 -5.53 33.67
CA ALA A 913 -13.79 -4.52 32.69
C ALA A 913 -12.65 -3.53 32.44
N ARG A 914 -12.07 -3.56 31.23
CA ARG A 914 -10.98 -2.69 30.78
C ARG A 914 -11.46 -1.69 29.73
N PHE A 915 -10.99 -0.45 29.84
CA PHE A 915 -11.25 0.67 28.93
C PHE A 915 -9.94 1.40 28.63
N GLU A 916 -9.56 1.54 27.36
CA GLU A 916 -8.32 2.20 26.93
C GLU A 916 -8.67 3.49 26.17
N GLY A 917 -8.37 4.64 26.79
CA GLY A 917 -8.69 5.97 26.27
C GLY A 917 -10.19 6.25 26.06
N THR A 918 -11.07 5.32 26.45
CA THR A 918 -12.50 5.34 26.11
C THR A 918 -13.22 6.52 26.75
N LYS A 919 -14.16 7.11 26.02
CA LYS A 919 -15.07 8.15 26.50
C LYS A 919 -16.46 7.57 26.80
N VAL A 920 -16.97 7.78 28.01
CA VAL A 920 -18.28 7.30 28.45
C VAL A 920 -19.10 8.50 28.91
N ASP A 921 -20.14 8.87 28.17
CA ASP A 921 -21.01 10.01 28.46
C ASP A 921 -22.46 9.54 28.64
N ALA A 922 -22.99 9.67 29.86
CA ALA A 922 -24.38 9.42 30.20
C ALA A 922 -25.12 10.74 30.48
N GLY A 923 -26.25 10.98 29.81
CA GLY A 923 -27.17 12.07 30.15
C GLY A 923 -27.89 11.85 31.49
N GLY A 924 -28.14 10.58 31.83
CA GLY A 924 -28.58 10.09 33.14
C GLY A 924 -27.41 9.64 34.01
N ALA A 925 -27.60 8.53 34.75
CA ALA A 925 -26.57 7.95 35.62
C ALA A 925 -25.55 7.11 34.84
N ALA A 926 -24.33 6.99 35.36
CA ALA A 926 -23.30 6.09 34.86
C ALA A 926 -22.93 5.07 35.95
N ALA A 927 -23.05 3.78 35.66
CA ALA A 927 -22.77 2.67 36.56
C ALA A 927 -21.85 1.64 35.89
N ILE A 928 -20.72 1.33 36.50
CA ILE A 928 -19.76 0.31 36.03
C ILE A 928 -19.52 -0.66 37.19
N ASN A 929 -19.95 -1.91 37.02
CA ASN A 929 -19.86 -2.94 38.04
C ASN A 929 -19.09 -4.14 37.48
N ALA A 930 -17.95 -4.48 38.07
CA ALA A 930 -17.14 -5.63 37.72
C ALA A 930 -16.98 -6.55 38.93
N GLY A 931 -17.22 -7.86 38.76
CA GLY A 931 -16.85 -8.85 39.76
C GLY A 931 -15.33 -9.03 39.89
N GLY A 932 -14.59 -8.68 38.83
CA GLY A 932 -13.13 -8.57 38.83
C GLY A 932 -12.65 -7.12 38.95
N ASN A 933 -11.59 -6.78 38.22
CA ASN A 933 -11.00 -5.44 38.17
C ASN A 933 -11.79 -4.48 37.26
N VAL A 934 -11.74 -3.17 37.56
CA VAL A 934 -12.07 -2.10 36.60
C VAL A 934 -10.80 -1.34 36.26
N ALA A 935 -10.46 -1.21 34.99
CA ALA A 935 -9.27 -0.47 34.54
C ALA A 935 -9.63 0.56 33.47
N PHE A 936 -9.29 1.82 33.70
CA PHE A 936 -9.31 2.90 32.72
C PHE A 936 -7.86 3.30 32.39
N ASP A 937 -7.30 2.65 31.39
CA ASP A 937 -5.94 2.92 30.89
C ASP A 937 -5.96 4.15 29.95
N ALA A 938 -4.86 4.90 29.92
CA ALA A 938 -4.63 5.86 28.86
C ALA A 938 -4.14 5.14 27.59
N ALA A 939 -4.78 5.41 26.45
CA ALA A 939 -4.29 4.97 25.15
C ALA A 939 -2.98 5.72 24.81
N LYS A 940 -2.21 5.27 23.81
CA LYS A 940 -0.90 5.86 23.47
C LYS A 940 -0.75 6.20 22.01
N ASN A 941 -0.29 7.43 21.75
CA ASN A 941 0.27 7.83 20.47
C ASN A 941 1.78 7.67 20.54
N THR A 942 2.40 6.87 19.67
CA THR A 942 3.86 6.67 19.67
C THR A 942 4.47 7.11 18.35
N ALA A 943 5.68 7.64 18.39
CA ALA A 943 6.52 7.85 17.20
C ALA A 943 7.96 7.42 17.51
N THR A 944 8.65 6.88 16.52
CA THR A 944 10.05 6.48 16.61
C THR A 944 10.73 6.75 15.27
N SER A 945 11.91 7.37 15.28
CA SER A 945 12.81 7.45 14.13
C SER A 945 14.19 6.92 14.49
N LYS A 946 14.86 6.31 13.52
CA LYS A 946 16.24 5.84 13.62
C LYS A 946 16.94 6.04 12.29
N ASP A 947 18.04 6.77 12.34
CA ASP A 947 18.92 7.02 11.20
C ASP A 947 20.30 6.44 11.51
N THR A 948 20.97 5.89 10.50
CA THR A 948 22.31 5.28 10.64
C THR A 948 23.07 5.46 9.34
N ALA A 949 24.17 6.21 9.36
CA ALA A 949 25.05 6.43 8.23
C ALA A 949 26.44 5.84 8.52
N ILE A 950 26.99 5.14 7.53
CA ILE A 950 28.34 4.59 7.53
C ILE A 950 29.00 5.06 6.24
N GLY A 951 30.09 5.80 6.33
CA GLY A 951 30.89 6.21 5.18
C GLY A 951 32.34 5.75 5.34
N ALA A 952 32.94 5.27 4.26
CA ALA A 952 34.35 4.89 4.20
C ALA A 952 34.93 5.20 2.82
N SER A 953 35.91 6.10 2.78
CA SER A 953 36.67 6.45 1.58
C SER A 953 38.16 6.20 1.81
N ALA A 954 38.86 5.72 0.78
CA ALA A 954 40.29 5.50 0.80
C ALA A 954 40.90 5.80 -0.56
N ASP A 955 41.71 6.86 -0.63
CA ASP A 955 42.36 7.33 -1.85
C ASP A 955 43.89 7.37 -1.66
N VAL A 956 44.59 6.64 -2.53
CA VAL A 956 46.05 6.47 -2.49
C VAL A 956 46.66 6.98 -3.79
N THR A 957 47.41 8.09 -3.75
CA THR A 957 48.07 8.65 -4.93
C THR A 957 49.59 8.63 -4.79
N VAL A 958 50.26 7.88 -5.66
CA VAL A 958 51.72 7.66 -5.65
C VAL A 958 52.35 8.27 -6.91
N GLY A 959 53.08 9.39 -6.77
CA GLY A 959 53.76 10.07 -7.89
C GLY A 959 55.25 10.34 -7.71
N LYS A 960 55.96 10.57 -8.82
CA LYS A 960 57.40 10.93 -8.84
C LYS A 960 57.68 12.06 -9.83
N LYS A 961 57.54 13.31 -9.39
CA LYS A 961 57.84 14.50 -10.20
C LYS A 961 59.33 14.56 -10.54
N GLY A 962 59.66 14.64 -11.82
CA GLY A 962 61.03 14.58 -12.32
C GLY A 962 61.70 15.95 -12.46
N GLY A 963 62.72 16.20 -11.65
CA GLY A 963 63.86 17.08 -11.96
C GLY A 963 63.62 18.60 -12.05
N GLY A 964 64.07 19.32 -11.02
CA GLY A 964 64.36 20.77 -11.12
C GLY A 964 63.87 21.61 -9.95
N GLY A 965 64.79 22.00 -9.05
CA GLY A 965 64.63 23.21 -8.22
C GLY A 965 63.48 23.28 -7.21
N GLY A 966 63.64 22.66 -6.03
CA GLY A 966 63.13 23.21 -4.77
C GLY A 966 61.62 23.49 -4.61
N SER A 967 60.79 22.44 -4.53
CA SER A 967 59.57 22.45 -3.70
C SER A 967 59.08 21.03 -3.38
N LYS A 968 58.33 20.89 -2.28
CA LYS A 968 58.05 19.60 -1.61
C LYS A 968 57.20 18.66 -2.48
N SER A 969 57.56 17.37 -2.48
CA SER A 969 56.77 16.31 -3.11
C SER A 969 55.63 15.89 -2.18
N SER A 970 54.38 16.20 -2.54
CA SER A 970 53.19 15.70 -1.84
C SER A 970 52.90 14.26 -2.23
N LYS A 971 53.08 13.32 -1.30
CA LYS A 971 52.40 12.02 -1.35
C LYS A 971 51.08 12.17 -0.63
N GLY A 972 49.97 12.06 -1.36
CA GLY A 972 48.62 12.09 -0.81
C GLY A 972 48.21 10.70 -0.37
N PHE A 973 47.85 10.58 0.90
CA PHE A 973 47.14 9.43 1.46
C PHE A 973 45.98 10.02 2.27
N GLU A 974 44.77 9.71 1.84
CA GLU A 974 43.53 10.16 2.44
C GLU A 974 42.68 8.94 2.76
N VAL A 975 42.32 8.80 4.04
CA VAL A 975 41.37 7.79 4.51
C VAL A 975 40.40 8.50 5.43
N GLU A 976 39.11 8.37 5.13
CA GLU A 976 38.03 8.91 5.93
C GLU A 976 37.08 7.78 6.34
N GLY A 977 36.66 7.81 7.59
CA GLY A 977 35.68 6.90 8.14
C GLY A 977 34.69 7.66 9.00
N SER A 978 33.40 7.50 8.70
CA SER A 978 32.30 8.10 9.46
C SER A 978 31.29 7.05 9.89
N TYR A 979 30.86 7.15 11.13
CA TYR A 979 29.72 6.42 11.66
C TYR A 979 28.82 7.41 12.39
N GLN A 980 27.56 7.49 12.02
CA GLN A 980 26.55 8.32 12.68
C GLN A 980 25.30 7.47 12.94
N GLN A 981 24.73 7.59 14.13
CA GLN A 981 23.45 6.99 14.50
C GLN A 981 22.64 7.97 15.35
N SER A 982 21.44 8.31 14.86
CA SER A 982 20.45 9.08 15.61
C SER A 982 19.23 8.21 15.88
N THR A 983 18.57 8.39 17.02
CA THR A 983 17.36 7.66 17.39
C THR A 983 16.48 8.55 18.27
N ALA A 984 15.27 8.85 17.81
CA ALA A 984 14.27 9.58 18.58
C ALA A 984 13.06 8.69 18.84
N SER A 985 12.43 8.81 20.01
CA SER A 985 11.18 8.14 20.34
C SER A 985 10.28 9.00 21.22
N SER A 986 8.98 8.96 20.99
CA SER A 986 7.97 9.60 21.84
C SER A 986 6.74 8.71 22.04
N SER A 987 6.02 8.97 23.14
CA SER A 987 4.82 8.26 23.54
C SER A 987 3.90 9.20 24.32
N ASP A 988 2.93 9.82 23.67
CA ASP A 988 1.92 10.67 24.32
C ASP A 988 0.74 9.84 24.84
N ALA A 989 0.30 10.11 26.07
CA ALA A 989 -0.84 9.46 26.69
C ALA A 989 -2.17 10.17 26.35
N VAL A 990 -3.17 9.39 25.93
CA VAL A 990 -4.53 9.82 25.60
C VAL A 990 -5.49 9.23 26.65
N ALA A 991 -5.80 10.02 27.67
CA ALA A 991 -6.64 9.60 28.79
C ALA A 991 -8.14 9.51 28.43
N GLY A 992 -8.83 8.54 29.02
CA GLY A 992 -10.29 8.39 28.90
C GLY A 992 -11.09 9.37 29.78
N SER A 993 -12.41 9.34 29.66
CA SER A 993 -13.31 10.12 30.52
C SER A 993 -14.63 9.41 30.80
N ILE A 994 -15.23 9.67 31.97
CA ILE A 994 -16.57 9.26 32.35
C ILE A 994 -17.36 10.50 32.77
N THR A 995 -18.39 10.85 32.02
CA THR A 995 -19.33 11.94 32.32
C THR A 995 -20.71 11.35 32.65
N SER A 996 -21.32 11.82 33.74
CA SER A 996 -22.67 11.46 34.15
C SER A 996 -23.47 12.73 34.44
N GLY A 997 -24.66 12.87 33.86
CA GLY A 997 -25.61 13.94 34.21
C GLY A 997 -26.32 13.68 35.54
N GLY A 998 -26.48 12.40 35.90
CA GLY A 998 -26.95 11.93 37.20
C GLY A 998 -25.79 11.51 38.11
N PRO A 999 -25.99 10.53 39.01
CA PRO A 999 -24.90 9.97 39.82
C PRO A 999 -23.92 9.12 38.99
N LEU A 1000 -22.70 8.95 39.49
CA LEU A 1000 -21.64 8.12 38.92
C LEU A 1000 -21.26 7.04 39.94
N SER A 1001 -21.22 5.77 39.52
CA SER A 1001 -20.84 4.64 40.36
C SER A 1001 -19.88 3.71 39.62
N VAL A 1002 -18.71 3.43 40.21
CA VAL A 1002 -17.79 2.39 39.75
C VAL A 1002 -17.54 1.43 40.91
N ASN A 1003 -17.83 0.14 40.73
CA ASN A 1003 -17.69 -0.91 41.73
C ASN A 1003 -16.87 -2.06 41.15
N ALA A 1004 -15.71 -2.35 41.73
CA ALA A 1004 -14.84 -3.47 41.39
C ALA A 1004 -14.79 -4.49 42.54
N GLY A 1005 -14.94 -5.78 42.25
CA GLY A 1005 -14.65 -6.85 43.22
C GLY A 1005 -13.15 -7.00 43.46
N GLY A 1006 -12.35 -6.78 42.42
CA GLY A 1006 -10.90 -6.64 42.45
C GLY A 1006 -10.45 -5.20 42.65
N ASN A 1007 -9.45 -4.75 41.88
CA ASN A 1007 -8.92 -3.39 41.93
C ASN A 1007 -9.69 -2.44 40.99
N ALA A 1008 -9.65 -1.14 41.27
CA ALA A 1008 -10.11 -0.09 40.36
C ALA A 1008 -8.93 0.85 40.02
N THR A 1009 -8.51 0.91 38.75
CA THR A 1009 -7.38 1.73 38.28
C THR A 1009 -7.82 2.76 37.24
N PHE A 1010 -7.28 3.98 37.33
CA PHE A 1010 -7.61 5.11 36.46
C PHE A 1010 -6.35 5.91 36.11
N THR A 1011 -5.88 5.83 34.87
CA THR A 1011 -4.66 6.52 34.41
C THR A 1011 -5.03 7.84 33.72
N GLY A 1012 -4.85 8.97 34.42
CA GLY A 1012 -5.22 10.32 33.96
C GLY A 1012 -6.72 10.55 33.70
N THR A 1013 -7.58 9.57 34.02
CA THR A 1013 -8.99 9.57 33.63
C THR A 1013 -9.76 10.74 34.27
N ALA A 1014 -10.62 11.40 33.49
CA ALA A 1014 -11.50 12.45 34.00
C ALA A 1014 -12.90 11.88 34.32
N LEU A 1015 -13.26 11.88 35.60
CA LEU A 1015 -14.59 11.50 36.11
C LEU A 1015 -15.38 12.78 36.43
N SER A 1016 -16.61 12.88 35.94
CA SER A 1016 -17.51 14.01 36.20
C SER A 1016 -18.94 13.53 36.43
N SER A 1017 -19.58 13.98 37.51
CA SER A 1017 -20.92 13.61 37.92
C SER A 1017 -21.77 14.84 38.21
N GLY A 1018 -23.00 14.89 37.71
CA GLY A 1018 -23.99 15.91 38.09
C GLY A 1018 -24.59 15.65 39.48
N GLY A 1019 -24.71 14.38 39.86
CA GLY A 1019 -25.07 13.94 41.21
C GLY A 1019 -23.84 13.55 42.03
N ASP A 1020 -23.99 12.56 42.92
CA ASP A 1020 -22.87 11.96 43.66
C ASP A 1020 -21.91 11.18 42.74
N ALA A 1021 -20.65 11.01 43.15
CA ALA A 1021 -19.66 10.17 42.49
C ALA A 1021 -19.09 9.14 43.49
N SER A 1022 -19.20 7.85 43.19
CA SER A 1022 -18.74 6.75 44.04
C SER A 1022 -17.79 5.83 43.28
N VAL A 1023 -16.59 5.59 43.82
CA VAL A 1023 -15.64 4.59 43.33
C VAL A 1023 -15.34 3.63 44.48
N LYS A 1024 -15.60 2.34 44.28
CA LYS A 1024 -15.43 1.29 45.30
C LYS A 1024 -14.68 0.10 44.72
N ALA A 1025 -13.70 -0.42 45.46
CA ALA A 1025 -12.94 -1.62 45.11
C ALA A 1025 -12.83 -2.57 46.30
N GLY A 1026 -13.01 -3.87 46.09
CA GLY A 1026 -12.70 -4.89 47.08
C GLY A 1026 -11.19 -5.01 47.33
N GLY A 1027 -10.39 -4.78 46.28
CA GLY A 1027 -8.94 -4.60 46.34
C GLY A 1027 -8.54 -3.13 46.49
N ASN A 1028 -7.54 -2.70 45.73
CA ASN A 1028 -7.01 -1.33 45.75
C ASN A 1028 -7.82 -0.38 44.85
N VAL A 1029 -7.82 0.91 45.16
CA VAL A 1029 -8.15 1.98 44.21
C VAL A 1029 -6.88 2.73 43.86
N ALA A 1030 -6.61 2.97 42.58
CA ALA A 1030 -5.48 3.78 42.13
C ALA A 1030 -5.93 4.79 41.07
N PHE A 1031 -5.61 6.06 41.32
CA PHE A 1031 -5.65 7.12 40.31
C PHE A 1031 -4.20 7.49 40.01
N ASP A 1032 -3.69 7.00 38.88
CA ASP A 1032 -2.30 7.17 38.44
C ASP A 1032 -2.20 8.30 37.42
N ALA A 1033 -1.04 8.95 37.30
CA ALA A 1033 -0.86 10.00 36.31
C ALA A 1033 -0.68 9.42 34.89
N ALA A 1034 -1.34 10.01 33.89
CA ALA A 1034 -1.05 9.75 32.50
C ALA A 1034 0.30 10.38 32.15
N ARG A 1035 1.24 9.58 31.62
CA ARG A 1035 2.62 9.99 31.33
C ARG A 1035 2.90 10.06 29.83
N SER A 1036 3.33 11.21 29.35
CA SER A 1036 3.81 11.42 27.98
C SER A 1036 5.32 11.56 27.95
N THR A 1037 6.02 10.71 27.20
CA THR A 1037 7.49 10.67 27.17
C THR A 1037 8.05 11.03 25.79
N SER A 1038 9.27 11.58 25.78
CA SER A 1038 10.07 11.81 24.58
C SER A 1038 11.55 11.57 24.92
N SER A 1039 12.33 11.00 24.01
CA SER A 1039 13.78 10.87 24.16
C SER A 1039 14.50 10.85 22.82
N THR A 1040 15.64 11.53 22.74
CA THR A 1040 16.58 11.50 21.63
C THR A 1040 17.92 10.95 22.10
N GLN A 1041 18.59 10.20 21.22
CA GLN A 1041 19.95 9.71 21.40
C GLN A 1041 20.70 9.84 20.07
N ASP A 1042 21.80 10.57 20.10
CA ASP A 1042 22.63 10.89 18.95
C ASP A 1042 24.07 10.47 19.25
N PHE A 1043 24.68 9.70 18.36
CA PHE A 1043 26.06 9.26 18.45
C PHE A 1043 26.74 9.36 17.09
N GLY A 1044 27.87 10.06 17.03
CA GLY A 1044 28.68 10.16 15.83
C GLY A 1044 30.17 10.06 16.15
N VAL A 1045 30.88 9.41 15.24
CA VAL A 1045 32.34 9.37 15.19
C VAL A 1045 32.76 9.64 13.76
N ALA A 1046 33.54 10.69 13.56
CA ALA A 1046 34.21 10.96 12.30
C ALA A 1046 35.73 10.96 12.52
N GLY A 1047 36.43 10.22 11.67
CA GLY A 1047 37.89 10.17 11.63
C GLY A 1047 38.38 10.47 10.22
N SER A 1048 39.18 11.52 10.07
CA SER A 1048 39.88 11.84 8.83
C SER A 1048 41.39 11.87 9.04
N LEU A 1049 42.12 11.16 8.17
CA LEU A 1049 43.58 11.08 8.18
C LEU A 1049 44.12 11.61 6.84
N GLY A 1050 44.25 12.93 6.74
CA GLY A 1050 44.89 13.60 5.60
C GLY A 1050 46.37 13.86 5.88
N GLY A 1051 47.26 13.15 5.18
CA GLY A 1051 48.70 13.15 5.49
C GLY A 1051 49.63 13.48 4.31
N SER A 1052 49.94 14.77 4.08
CA SER A 1052 51.00 15.20 3.15
C SER A 1052 52.40 14.89 3.71
N THR A 1053 52.85 13.64 3.55
CA THR A 1053 54.09 13.15 4.18
C THR A 1053 55.34 13.41 3.33
N SER A 1054 56.12 14.42 3.72
CA SER A 1054 57.53 14.54 3.31
C SER A 1054 58.38 13.48 4.02
N SER A 1055 59.13 12.70 3.24
CA SER A 1055 59.78 11.46 3.70
C SER A 1055 60.91 11.63 4.73
N THR A 1056 60.91 10.77 5.76
CA THR A 1056 62.09 9.95 6.11
C THR A 1056 61.62 8.64 6.73
N THR A 1057 61.91 7.52 6.07
CA THR A 1057 61.62 6.18 6.57
C THR A 1057 62.67 5.70 7.57
N LYS A 1058 62.22 5.12 8.68
CA LYS A 1058 62.93 3.99 9.30
C LYS A 1058 61.90 3.02 9.87
N GLY A 1059 61.92 1.78 9.36
CA GLY A 1059 60.93 0.77 9.73
C GLY A 1059 61.17 0.19 11.12
N GLY A 1060 60.09 -0.28 11.75
CA GLY A 1060 60.10 -1.02 12.99
C GLY A 1060 58.72 -1.64 13.22
N THR A 1061 58.63 -2.96 13.12
CA THR A 1061 57.42 -3.73 13.44
C THR A 1061 57.29 -3.89 14.96
N GLY A 1062 56.14 -3.58 15.57
CA GLY A 1062 55.93 -3.90 16.98
C GLY A 1062 54.72 -3.24 17.67
N ALA A 1063 53.76 -4.10 18.01
CA ALA A 1063 52.73 -4.05 19.07
C ALA A 1063 52.54 -2.83 20.02
N ALA A 1064 51.25 -2.64 20.32
CA ALA A 1064 50.65 -2.30 21.62
C ALA A 1064 50.72 -0.86 22.17
N GLY A 1065 49.72 -0.55 22.99
CA GLY A 1065 49.30 0.80 23.37
C GLY A 1065 50.20 1.55 24.36
N GLY A 1066 49.90 2.84 24.51
CA GLY A 1066 50.57 3.73 25.44
C GLY A 1066 50.09 5.17 25.32
N THR A 1067 49.50 5.71 26.38
CA THR A 1067 49.20 7.13 26.53
C THR A 1067 50.51 7.91 26.66
N GLY A 1068 50.79 8.88 25.79
CA GLY A 1068 52.04 9.65 25.88
C GLY A 1068 52.11 10.81 24.89
N SER A 1069 52.06 12.04 25.40
CA SER A 1069 52.22 13.25 24.59
C SER A 1069 53.65 13.36 24.04
N THR A 1070 53.80 13.69 22.76
CA THR A 1070 55.04 14.27 22.22
C THR A 1070 54.71 15.25 21.10
N THR A 1071 54.57 16.52 21.46
CA THR A 1071 54.33 17.61 20.51
C THR A 1071 55.55 17.80 19.60
N LYS A 1072 55.40 17.54 18.29
CA LYS A 1072 56.30 18.10 17.28
C LYS A 1072 55.49 18.53 16.05
N SER A 1073 55.47 19.85 15.84
CA SER A 1073 54.73 20.53 14.79
C SER A 1073 55.16 20.08 13.39
N THR A 1074 54.25 19.44 12.66
CA THR A 1074 54.29 19.28 11.21
C THR A 1074 52.84 19.24 10.74
N GLU A 1075 52.51 19.99 9.69
CA GLU A 1075 51.15 20.28 9.26
C GLU A 1075 50.44 19.02 8.74
N GLY A 1076 49.71 18.34 9.64
CA GLY A 1076 48.83 17.22 9.33
C GLY A 1076 47.65 17.24 10.29
N SER A 1077 46.45 17.49 9.77
CA SER A 1077 45.22 17.48 10.56
C SER A 1077 44.75 16.04 10.75
N VAL A 1078 45.02 15.48 11.94
CA VAL A 1078 44.34 14.26 12.40
C VAL A 1078 43.04 14.71 13.06
N GLY A 1079 41.94 14.63 12.30
CA GLY A 1079 40.60 14.95 12.80
C GLY A 1079 40.00 13.73 13.47
N LEU A 1080 39.87 13.76 14.80
CA LEU A 1080 39.04 12.83 15.56
C LEU A 1080 37.98 13.64 16.30
N SER A 1081 36.73 13.53 15.84
CA SER A 1081 35.56 14.10 16.51
C SER A 1081 34.60 12.98 16.90
N GLY A 1082 34.22 12.98 18.18
CA GLY A 1082 33.15 12.15 18.70
C GLY A 1082 32.09 13.04 19.35
N ASN A 1083 30.83 12.87 18.98
CA ASN A 1083 29.70 13.51 19.65
C ASN A 1083 28.75 12.44 20.21
N TYR A 1084 28.28 12.70 21.43
CA TYR A 1084 27.21 11.94 22.06
C TYR A 1084 26.21 12.93 22.69
N GLY A 1085 24.96 12.85 22.26
CA GLY A 1085 23.86 13.64 22.80
C GLY A 1085 22.74 12.71 23.27
N GLN A 1086 22.15 13.02 24.43
CA GLN A 1086 20.96 12.35 24.91
C GLN A 1086 20.03 13.37 25.56
N SER A 1087 18.76 13.39 25.16
CA SER A 1087 17.72 14.14 25.86
C SER A 1087 16.55 13.22 26.20
N ALA A 1088 15.85 13.52 27.30
CA ALA A 1088 14.65 12.82 27.72
C ALA A 1088 13.68 13.78 28.44
N SER A 1089 12.39 13.59 28.22
CA SER A 1089 11.32 14.27 28.95
C SER A 1089 10.20 13.30 29.29
N ASP A 1090 9.58 13.49 30.45
CA ASP A 1090 8.42 12.75 30.95
C ASP A 1090 7.46 13.76 31.57
N THR A 1091 6.27 13.90 31.01
CA THR A 1091 5.23 14.82 31.48
C THR A 1091 4.08 14.02 32.07
N ALA A 1092 3.81 14.20 33.36
CA ALA A 1092 2.78 13.47 34.10
C ALA A 1092 1.57 14.38 34.36
N GLN A 1093 0.37 13.93 33.94
CA GLN A 1093 -0.90 14.59 34.18
C GLN A 1093 -1.81 13.70 35.05
N GLY A 1094 -2.14 14.19 36.25
CA GLY A 1094 -3.00 13.48 37.20
C GLY A 1094 -4.47 13.41 36.76
N ALA A 1095 -5.18 12.41 37.27
CA ALA A 1095 -6.61 12.22 37.05
C ALA A 1095 -7.45 13.33 37.70
N SER A 1096 -8.75 13.41 37.36
CA SER A 1096 -9.66 14.33 38.05
C SER A 1096 -11.03 13.72 38.31
N VAL A 1097 -11.64 14.06 39.45
CA VAL A 1097 -12.96 13.58 39.88
C VAL A 1097 -13.78 14.79 40.29
N ARG A 1098 -14.87 15.07 39.56
CA ARG A 1098 -15.80 16.18 39.82
C ARG A 1098 -17.19 15.65 40.11
N SER A 1099 -17.86 16.25 41.09
CA SER A 1099 -19.21 15.86 41.53
C SER A 1099 -20.03 17.09 41.91
N GLY A 1100 -21.27 17.19 41.43
CA GLY A 1100 -22.25 18.16 41.92
C GLY A 1100 -22.75 17.82 43.32
N GLY A 1101 -22.80 16.53 43.66
CA GLY A 1101 -23.06 16.01 45.00
C GLY A 1101 -21.76 15.71 45.75
N ASN A 1102 -21.76 14.58 46.47
CA ASN A 1102 -20.63 14.06 47.24
C ASN A 1102 -19.65 13.26 46.36
N VAL A 1103 -18.40 13.13 46.80
CA VAL A 1103 -17.45 12.14 46.25
C VAL A 1103 -17.14 11.10 47.33
N THR A 1104 -17.25 9.81 46.99
CA THR A 1104 -16.83 8.69 47.85
C THR A 1104 -15.83 7.82 47.10
N ILE A 1105 -14.63 7.63 47.65
CA ILE A 1105 -13.62 6.70 47.15
C ILE A 1105 -13.36 5.67 48.27
N GLY A 1106 -13.51 4.37 47.97
CA GLY A 1106 -13.41 3.30 48.96
C GLY A 1106 -12.61 2.09 48.46
N SER A 1107 -11.58 1.68 49.19
CA SER A 1107 -10.80 0.45 48.91
C SER A 1107 -10.82 -0.51 50.08
N GLY A 1108 -10.96 -1.82 49.83
CA GLY A 1108 -10.66 -2.85 50.82
C GLY A 1108 -9.16 -2.98 51.08
N GLY A 1109 -8.35 -2.73 50.05
CA GLY A 1109 -6.90 -2.53 50.14
C GLY A 1109 -6.52 -1.06 50.29
N ASN A 1110 -5.46 -0.65 49.60
CA ASN A 1110 -4.94 0.72 49.59
C ASN A 1110 -5.70 1.63 48.60
N THR A 1111 -5.76 2.93 48.91
CA THR A 1111 -6.18 3.97 47.95
C THR A 1111 -4.97 4.83 47.60
N THR A 1112 -4.59 4.89 46.32
CA THR A 1112 -3.47 5.72 45.83
C THR A 1112 -4.01 6.84 44.92
N LEU A 1113 -3.54 8.08 45.13
CA LEU A 1113 -3.91 9.26 44.35
C LEU A 1113 -2.64 10.00 43.90
N GLU A 1114 -2.26 9.90 42.62
CA GLU A 1114 -1.14 10.61 42.00
C GLU A 1114 -1.64 11.85 41.24
N GLY A 1115 -1.22 13.04 41.68
CA GLY A 1115 -1.61 14.35 41.10
C GLY A 1115 -3.12 14.59 40.96
N THR A 1116 -3.94 13.85 41.71
CA THR A 1116 -5.37 13.71 41.43
C THR A 1116 -6.15 14.90 41.96
N GLN A 1117 -7.02 15.49 41.14
CA GLN A 1117 -7.87 16.62 41.52
C GLN A 1117 -9.31 16.18 41.82
N VAL A 1118 -9.69 16.14 43.10
CA VAL A 1118 -11.05 15.79 43.54
C VAL A 1118 -11.82 17.04 43.99
N LYS A 1119 -12.98 17.29 43.38
CA LYS A 1119 -13.87 18.40 43.73
C LYS A 1119 -15.33 17.95 43.84
N ALA A 1120 -15.95 18.18 45.00
CA ALA A 1120 -17.35 17.89 45.29
C ALA A 1120 -18.12 19.18 45.66
N GLY A 1121 -19.38 19.29 45.21
CA GLY A 1121 -20.32 20.28 45.74
C GLY A 1121 -20.73 19.97 47.19
N GLY A 1122 -20.87 18.68 47.51
CA GLY A 1122 -21.08 18.14 48.86
C GLY A 1122 -19.77 17.79 49.57
N ALA A 1123 -19.75 16.68 50.30
CA ALA A 1123 -18.58 16.20 51.02
C ALA A 1123 -17.67 15.31 50.15
N VAL A 1124 -16.38 15.25 50.47
CA VAL A 1124 -15.43 14.26 49.92
C VAL A 1124 -15.08 13.25 51.01
N ALA A 1125 -15.29 11.96 50.76
CA ALA A 1125 -14.92 10.86 51.64
C ALA A 1125 -13.94 9.92 50.93
N VAL A 1126 -12.76 9.69 51.52
CA VAL A 1126 -11.75 8.75 51.02
C VAL A 1126 -11.47 7.70 52.10
N GLY A 1127 -11.76 6.44 51.83
CA GLY A 1127 -11.65 5.33 52.77
C GLY A 1127 -10.77 4.19 52.23
N ALA A 1128 -9.83 3.70 53.05
CA ALA A 1128 -9.03 2.53 52.74
C ALA A 1128 -8.98 1.55 53.92
N GLY A 1129 -9.19 0.25 53.66
CA GLY A 1129 -8.89 -0.81 54.62
C GLY A 1129 -7.38 -0.96 54.87
N GLY A 1130 -6.57 -0.63 53.86
CA GLY A 1130 -5.13 -0.43 53.96
C GLY A 1130 -4.75 1.03 54.21
N ALA A 1131 -3.75 1.52 53.47
CA ALA A 1131 -3.28 2.90 53.51
C ALA A 1131 -3.96 3.78 52.45
N VAL A 1132 -4.23 5.04 52.81
CA VAL A 1132 -4.43 6.13 51.85
C VAL A 1132 -3.07 6.77 51.55
N VAL A 1133 -2.69 6.82 50.28
CA VAL A 1133 -1.39 7.33 49.81
C VAL A 1133 -1.60 8.42 48.77
N MET A 1134 -1.19 9.65 49.07
CA MET A 1134 -1.22 10.77 48.14
C MET A 1134 0.18 11.06 47.60
N LYS A 1135 0.31 11.14 46.28
CA LYS A 1135 1.55 11.43 45.57
C LYS A 1135 1.36 12.64 44.66
N ASP A 1136 2.45 13.37 44.41
CA ASP A 1136 2.49 14.35 43.33
C ASP A 1136 2.74 13.65 42.01
N ALA A 1137 2.03 14.05 40.94
CA ALA A 1137 2.42 13.70 39.59
C ALA A 1137 3.66 14.54 39.23
N VAL A 1138 4.79 13.87 38.98
CA VAL A 1138 6.08 14.51 38.73
C VAL A 1138 6.42 14.45 37.24
N SER A 1139 6.62 15.62 36.65
CA SER A 1139 7.19 15.78 35.30
C SER A 1139 8.67 16.14 35.40
N THR A 1140 9.49 15.58 34.51
CA THR A 1140 10.96 15.76 34.48
C THR A 1140 11.45 15.93 33.05
N SER A 1141 12.47 16.76 32.85
CA SER A 1141 13.22 16.83 31.60
C SER A 1141 14.71 16.91 31.87
N SER A 1142 15.51 16.13 31.16
CA SER A 1142 16.97 16.12 31.25
C SER A 1142 17.63 16.12 29.87
N SER A 1143 18.78 16.77 29.78
CA SER A 1143 19.63 16.76 28.59
C SER A 1143 21.09 16.57 28.99
N MET A 1144 21.80 15.81 28.17
CA MET A 1144 23.20 15.45 28.31
C MET A 1144 23.91 15.59 26.98
N GLU A 1145 24.93 16.44 26.93
CA GLU A 1145 25.76 16.60 25.73
C GLU A 1145 27.24 16.39 26.07
N VAL A 1146 27.89 15.56 25.26
CA VAL A 1146 29.32 15.22 25.35
C VAL A 1146 29.93 15.35 23.96
N GLY A 1147 30.50 16.52 23.67
CA GLY A 1147 31.30 16.76 22.47
C GLY A 1147 32.79 16.68 22.77
N GLY A 1148 33.50 15.81 22.03
CA GLY A 1148 34.97 15.68 22.09
C GLY A 1148 35.60 15.90 20.72
N SER A 1149 36.28 17.03 20.53
CA SER A 1149 37.07 17.33 19.33
C SER A 1149 38.55 17.47 19.69
N LEU A 1150 39.40 16.61 19.13
CA LEU A 1150 40.85 16.66 19.36
C LEU A 1150 41.57 17.51 18.30
N ALA A 1151 41.18 18.79 18.19
CA ALA A 1151 41.81 19.76 17.28
C ALA A 1151 42.15 21.05 18.05
N GLY A 1152 43.41 21.47 17.98
CA GLY A 1152 43.92 22.56 18.83
C GLY A 1152 43.92 23.93 18.16
N THR A 1153 42.97 24.80 18.56
CA THR A 1153 43.17 26.22 18.98
C THR A 1153 41.83 26.79 19.47
N ALA A 1154 41.83 27.82 20.33
CA ALA A 1154 40.78 27.98 21.35
C ALA A 1154 40.05 29.34 21.42
N SER A 1155 38.78 29.33 21.84
CA SER A 1155 38.20 30.15 22.94
C SER A 1155 36.70 29.84 23.16
N LYS A 1156 36.21 29.91 24.41
CA LYS A 1156 34.91 29.36 24.91
C LYS A 1156 33.92 30.48 25.33
N GLU A 1157 32.60 30.20 25.39
CA GLU A 1157 31.77 30.15 26.66
C GLU A 1157 30.37 30.88 26.74
N SER A 1158 29.26 30.11 26.59
CA SER A 1158 28.09 29.96 27.53
C SER A 1158 27.13 31.17 27.84
N THR A 1159 25.86 31.07 28.29
CA THR A 1159 25.09 30.07 29.12
C THR A 1159 23.52 30.06 28.96
N THR A 1160 22.90 28.87 29.10
CA THR A 1160 21.58 28.45 29.71
C THR A 1160 20.17 28.98 29.27
N PRO A 1161 19.08 28.19 29.49
CA PRO A 1161 17.80 28.29 28.75
C PRO A 1161 16.55 28.69 29.58
N ALA A 1162 15.40 28.82 28.90
CA ALA A 1162 14.08 28.92 29.55
C ALA A 1162 12.97 28.21 28.75
N ARG A 1163 12.36 27.21 29.40
CA ARG A 1163 11.07 26.50 29.16
C ARG A 1163 10.22 26.91 27.92
N PRO A 1164 9.92 25.99 26.98
CA PRO A 1164 8.95 26.23 25.91
C PRO A 1164 7.50 26.23 26.40
N ALA A 1165 6.65 27.05 25.77
CA ALA A 1165 5.20 27.04 25.96
C ALA A 1165 4.51 26.11 24.94
N THR A 1166 3.43 25.47 25.38
CA THR A 1166 2.64 24.49 24.61
C THR A 1166 2.01 25.08 23.36
N GLY A 1167 2.21 24.44 22.20
CA GLY A 1167 1.54 24.79 20.95
C GLY A 1167 0.08 24.32 20.90
N THR A 1168 -0.79 25.13 20.30
CA THR A 1168 -2.18 24.79 19.93
C THR A 1168 -2.30 24.53 18.42
N PRO A 1169 -3.32 23.79 17.96
CA PRO A 1169 -3.36 23.24 16.60
C PRO A 1169 -3.69 24.27 15.50
N THR A 1170 -3.27 23.92 14.28
CA THR A 1170 -3.28 24.72 13.04
C THR A 1170 -4.67 25.07 12.49
N THR A 1171 -4.83 26.28 11.93
CA THR A 1171 -5.73 26.62 10.78
C THR A 1171 -5.36 28.04 10.24
N PRO A 1172 -5.79 28.49 9.03
CA PRO A 1172 -4.80 28.97 8.03
C PRO A 1172 -4.95 30.43 7.52
N VAL A 1173 -3.88 30.91 6.85
CA VAL A 1173 -3.74 32.12 5.98
C VAL A 1173 -4.00 33.50 6.62
N ALA A 1174 -3.00 34.41 6.55
CA ALA A 1174 -3.16 35.83 6.91
C ALA A 1174 -2.11 36.77 6.27
N THR A 1175 -2.53 38.02 5.96
CA THR A 1175 -1.68 39.20 5.61
C THR A 1175 -2.52 40.49 5.80
N PRO A 1176 -2.00 41.67 6.22
CA PRO A 1176 -1.05 41.98 7.30
C PRO A 1176 -1.44 43.18 8.24
N ALA A 1177 -0.84 43.24 9.46
CA ALA A 1177 -0.30 44.37 10.30
C ALA A 1177 -0.96 45.79 10.36
N ALA A 1178 -0.84 46.69 11.36
CA ALA A 1178 -0.07 46.89 12.64
C ALA A 1178 -0.80 48.00 13.52
N PRO A 1179 -0.26 48.67 14.58
CA PRO A 1179 0.98 48.54 15.40
C PRO A 1179 0.83 48.68 16.96
N THR A 1180 1.97 48.70 17.69
CA THR A 1180 2.20 48.68 19.18
C THR A 1180 2.32 50.06 19.87
N PRO A 1181 2.35 50.14 21.24
CA PRO A 1181 3.58 50.57 22.01
C PRO A 1181 3.70 49.97 23.46
N THR A 1182 4.47 50.46 24.47
CA THR A 1182 5.96 50.48 24.74
C THR A 1182 6.30 50.66 26.26
N GLY A 1183 7.40 50.09 26.81
CA GLY A 1183 8.11 50.56 28.05
C GLY A 1183 8.80 49.48 28.93
N THR A 1184 10.15 49.41 29.14
CA THR A 1184 11.11 50.14 30.06
C THR A 1184 11.05 49.73 31.57
N SER A 1185 12.14 49.55 32.37
CA SER A 1185 13.63 49.63 32.20
C SER A 1185 14.44 49.14 33.44
N ALA A 1186 15.79 48.97 33.30
CA ALA A 1186 16.87 49.12 34.34
C ALA A 1186 17.02 48.09 35.51
N ALA A 1187 18.17 47.89 36.21
CA ALA A 1187 19.63 48.08 35.99
C ALA A 1187 20.46 47.47 37.19
N ALA A 1188 21.81 47.58 37.18
CA ALA A 1188 22.80 47.29 38.28
C ALA A 1188 23.16 45.80 38.58
N GLU A 1189 24.36 45.38 39.04
CA GLU A 1189 25.75 45.92 39.08
C GLU A 1189 26.75 44.77 39.42
N GLN A 1190 28.08 44.94 39.25
CA GLN A 1190 29.13 43.90 39.40
C GLN A 1190 29.88 44.02 40.77
N PRO A 1191 30.66 43.01 41.25
CA PRO A 1191 32.12 43.06 41.02
C PRO A 1191 32.95 41.73 41.06
N ALA A 1192 34.19 41.82 40.53
CA ALA A 1192 35.46 41.20 40.98
C ALA A 1192 35.73 39.65 40.98
N THR A 1193 36.30 39.20 39.85
CA THR A 1193 37.54 38.39 39.70
C THR A 1193 38.18 37.61 40.88
N THR A 1194 38.54 36.34 40.64
CA THR A 1194 39.94 35.82 40.67
C THR A 1194 40.06 34.61 39.71
N LYS A 1195 41.27 34.23 39.28
CA LYS A 1195 41.54 33.33 38.14
C LYS A 1195 42.47 32.19 38.55
N GLU A 1196 42.10 30.93 38.26
CA GLU A 1196 43.03 29.79 38.17
C GLU A 1196 42.64 28.83 37.03
N ILE A 1197 43.59 27.98 36.64
CA ILE A 1197 43.59 27.20 35.40
C ILE A 1197 43.54 25.70 35.71
N SER A 1198 42.57 24.97 35.14
CA SER A 1198 42.70 23.54 34.89
C SER A 1198 41.81 23.09 33.72
N GLY A 1199 42.26 22.09 32.96
CA GLY A 1199 41.54 21.58 31.80
C GLY A 1199 40.49 20.54 32.17
N THR A 1200 39.29 20.64 31.60
CA THR A 1200 38.19 19.68 31.81
C THR A 1200 37.42 19.43 30.53
N ALA A 1201 36.98 18.19 30.32
CA ALA A 1201 35.95 17.88 29.33
C ALA A 1201 34.64 18.58 29.74
N LYS A 1202 33.98 19.27 28.81
CA LYS A 1202 32.74 20.00 29.13
C LYS A 1202 31.57 19.02 29.15
N PHE A 1203 31.20 18.59 30.35
CA PHE A 1203 30.04 17.75 30.61
C PHE A 1203 28.86 18.66 30.96
N LEU A 1204 27.90 18.79 30.05
CA LEU A 1204 26.68 19.56 30.29
C LEU A 1204 25.56 18.59 30.65
N MET A 1205 25.08 18.69 31.89
CA MET A 1205 23.86 18.07 32.38
C MET A 1205 22.90 19.19 32.78
N ASP A 1206 21.70 19.21 32.21
CA ASP A 1206 20.58 20.03 32.70
C ASP A 1206 19.44 19.11 33.15
N SER A 1207 18.65 19.53 34.14
CA SER A 1207 17.59 18.71 34.73
C SER A 1207 16.53 19.54 35.45
N ASP A 1208 15.37 19.67 34.80
CA ASP A 1208 14.20 20.41 35.28
C ASP A 1208 13.13 19.46 35.86
N ARG A 1209 12.38 19.93 36.86
CA ARG A 1209 11.30 19.16 37.51
C ARG A 1209 10.11 20.06 37.85
N THR A 1210 8.91 19.64 37.48
CA THR A 1210 7.65 20.30 37.86
C THR A 1210 6.68 19.28 38.45
N THR A 1211 5.83 19.70 39.39
CA THR A 1211 4.91 18.81 40.11
C THR A 1211 3.46 19.30 40.05
N GLN A 1212 2.54 18.35 39.94
CA GLN A 1212 1.10 18.56 40.14
C GLN A 1212 0.69 17.78 41.40
N GLY A 1213 0.33 18.51 42.46
CA GLY A 1213 -0.08 17.91 43.72
C GLY A 1213 -1.51 17.36 43.69
N THR A 1214 -1.76 16.32 44.48
CA THR A 1214 -3.11 15.80 44.74
C THR A 1214 -3.90 16.80 45.59
N THR A 1215 -5.15 17.05 45.23
CA THR A 1215 -6.03 18.03 45.91
C THR A 1215 -7.41 17.45 46.17
N LEU A 1216 -7.95 17.69 47.36
CA LEU A 1216 -9.30 17.28 47.78
C LEU A 1216 -10.08 18.52 48.21
N GLN A 1217 -11.22 18.80 47.57
CA GLN A 1217 -12.10 19.94 47.87
C GLN A 1217 -13.55 19.47 47.97
N GLY A 1218 -14.19 19.63 49.13
CA GLY A 1218 -15.62 19.39 49.31
C GLY A 1218 -16.29 20.61 49.94
N GLY A 1219 -17.42 21.06 49.37
CA GLY A 1219 -18.23 22.15 49.93
C GLY A 1219 -18.70 21.88 51.37
N ASN A 1220 -18.92 20.62 51.72
CA ASN A 1220 -19.30 20.18 53.08
C ASN A 1220 -18.14 19.49 53.84
N GLY A 1221 -16.89 19.70 53.41
CA GLY A 1221 -15.69 19.16 54.07
C GLY A 1221 -15.10 17.91 53.42
N VAL A 1222 -13.96 17.46 53.97
CA VAL A 1222 -13.17 16.32 53.50
C VAL A 1222 -12.89 15.37 54.66
N THR A 1223 -13.19 14.08 54.49
CA THR A 1223 -12.97 13.01 55.48
C THR A 1223 -12.04 11.96 54.87
N ILE A 1224 -10.98 11.60 55.59
CA ILE A 1224 -10.06 10.52 55.21
C ILE A 1224 -10.08 9.45 56.32
N THR A 1225 -10.29 8.19 55.94
CA THR A 1225 -10.32 7.03 56.83
C THR A 1225 -9.35 5.98 56.31
N SER A 1226 -8.47 5.45 57.16
CA SER A 1226 -7.40 4.54 56.75
C SER A 1226 -7.12 3.52 57.84
N GLY A 1227 -7.01 2.23 57.50
CA GLY A 1227 -6.66 1.15 58.43
C GLY A 1227 -5.16 1.09 58.78
N GLN A 1228 -4.35 1.84 58.03
CA GLN A 1228 -2.92 2.11 58.27
C GLN A 1228 -2.70 3.63 58.37
N PRO A 1229 -1.53 4.13 58.83
CA PRO A 1229 -1.23 5.56 58.78
C PRO A 1229 -1.32 6.08 57.33
N ALA A 1230 -2.13 7.11 57.10
CA ALA A 1230 -2.18 7.80 55.81
C ALA A 1230 -0.83 8.49 55.52
N ARG A 1231 -0.45 8.56 54.24
CA ARG A 1231 0.84 9.12 53.78
C ARG A 1231 0.67 10.06 52.60
#